data_AF-A0A9Q3UIE6-F1
#
_entry.id   AF-A0A9Q3UIE6-F1
#
_cell.length_a   1.000
_cell.length_b   1.000
_cell.length_c   1.000
_cell.angle_alpha   90.00
_cell.angle_beta   90.00
_cell.angle_gamma   90.00
#
_symmetry.space_group_name_H-M   'P 1'
#
loop_
_entity.id
_entity.type
_entity.pdbx_description
1 polymer ?
#
loop_
_entity_poly.entity_id
_entity_poly.type
_entity_poly.pdbx_seq_one_letter_code
_entity_poly.pdbx_strand_id
1 'polypeptide(L)'
;MNKVSLLAASVAIALTGCGGSDSGSSNASNGVVITGFDGYFKNAVVFEDTNNNGQWDTQESILGLTDEKGQLTLAAKPEKTLALQTLVPNGAKQKQLIALDAKKYAGTYTVDMDHPSQAMAHEIVFRAPSSSNVISPITDLVAIEMAKDPSITEEDAKANVNKALGGSEEAPIDLYSDFVEGATKNAELHKTAQILTESKAQNPTNYEKKATEFAQAANQEVDRLVASGENINDPSLRPVITDSTPNSDNLAPETVVNNKLTVNETVEDAAEDKLDKLPKIVKGASFDGVELNIEGLFKDKDQSLVNTKLTHNLAGTGIEVEQVGNLIVLHPTTIVEKSGDFEIVLTAQDKNSNGDVLSTVSTVFEIEIESANLPPMVVEAEKARLQSIVDGWYLQQGELFEQTLDVSGLFQDKDGQITDYSADYVGIEGLSAIEDGNAIVTIKGTPTKAGDSGAALTISATDGHTAVQIALSMPEVKEGVTPPPTAHPLEGKTWYYLEHGSDDGDDNDEFDYSRVWCESIKFEGGVVYGNVRSSENRTECTDADTQKEQATYKVENGRLITTFQFEEDGESLTESFEVDVAGNADELAKGAKTIVQRPIALDEKAERYTYFADAANAESRIQVKSDDSYDKRFGYIYLPAEQDNVYDLGMVSFALVEGSQGYKAYINFDVEGKDFSCDTIDEFYKSFTFSGNDLTTPYSQHYIGGSCNTITDEEYDYASIYFDLSQIQSLDVKNIYSFIGYANDKNAEYIEAVKFNIEWTGEGDNE
;
A
#
# COMPACT_ATOMS: atom_id res chain seq x y z
N MET A 1 54.87 -19.00 -13.01
CA MET A 1 55.66 -18.80 -14.25
C MET A 1 54.74 -18.28 -15.34
N ASN A 2 55.14 -17.16 -15.96
CA ASN A 2 54.75 -16.58 -17.26
C ASN A 2 53.26 -16.18 -17.47
N LYS A 3 52.89 -14.89 -17.39
CA LYS A 3 53.03 -13.74 -18.34
C LYS A 3 52.04 -13.76 -19.53
N VAL A 4 51.51 -12.55 -19.84
CA VAL A 4 50.93 -11.96 -21.08
C VAL A 4 49.50 -11.43 -20.77
N SER A 5 49.24 -10.13 -20.59
CA SER A 5 49.30 -8.91 -21.46
C SER A 5 47.98 -8.58 -22.17
N LEU A 6 47.68 -7.27 -22.17
CA LEU A 6 46.49 -6.52 -22.64
C LEU A 6 45.95 -6.87 -24.03
N LEU A 7 44.65 -6.60 -24.24
CA LEU A 7 44.15 -5.72 -25.32
C LEU A 7 42.68 -5.30 -25.10
N ALA A 8 42.42 -4.06 -25.49
CA ALA A 8 41.19 -3.29 -25.34
C ALA A 8 40.01 -3.79 -26.19
N ALA A 9 38.78 -3.46 -25.76
CA ALA A 9 37.59 -3.47 -26.60
C ALA A 9 36.84 -2.14 -26.46
N SER A 10 37.03 -1.32 -27.48
CA SER A 10 36.36 -0.06 -27.76
C SER A 10 34.91 -0.33 -28.16
N VAL A 11 33.93 0.33 -27.53
CA VAL A 11 32.55 0.34 -28.02
C VAL A 11 32.32 1.69 -28.70
N ALA A 12 32.47 1.68 -30.02
CA ALA A 12 31.99 2.73 -30.90
C ALA A 12 30.51 2.46 -31.21
N ILE A 13 29.60 3.35 -30.80
CA ILE A 13 28.20 3.33 -31.24
C ILE A 13 28.05 4.36 -32.35
N ALA A 14 27.95 3.87 -33.58
CA ALA A 14 27.52 4.62 -34.74
C ALA A 14 26.08 4.22 -35.10
N LEU A 15 25.24 5.24 -35.27
CA LEU A 15 23.81 5.20 -35.60
C LEU A 15 23.51 4.50 -36.94
N THR A 16 22.51 3.61 -36.95
CA THR A 16 21.47 3.34 -37.97
C THR A 16 20.59 2.23 -37.37
N GLY A 17 19.26 2.12 -37.44
CA GLY A 17 18.17 2.82 -38.09
C GLY A 17 16.99 1.82 -38.16
N CYS A 18 15.81 2.22 -37.69
CA CYS A 18 14.45 1.74 -38.05
C CYS A 18 13.98 0.28 -37.72
N GLY A 19 12.85 0.20 -36.99
CA GLY A 19 11.88 -0.94 -36.93
C GLY A 19 11.67 -1.49 -35.50
N GLY A 20 10.78 -0.97 -34.65
CA GLY A 20 9.30 -1.16 -34.60
C GLY A 20 8.97 -2.48 -33.87
N SER A 21 8.16 -2.61 -32.81
CA SER A 21 7.13 -1.80 -32.14
C SER A 21 6.76 -2.46 -30.79
N ASP A 22 6.76 -1.73 -29.67
CA ASP A 22 5.60 -1.60 -28.74
C ASP A 22 5.93 -0.68 -27.55
N SER A 23 4.88 -0.05 -27.04
CA SER A 23 4.83 1.21 -26.29
C SER A 23 5.27 1.17 -24.82
N GLY A 24 6.12 2.15 -24.44
CA GLY A 24 6.33 2.59 -23.06
C GLY A 24 7.30 3.77 -23.03
N SER A 25 6.78 5.00 -22.99
CA SER A 25 7.58 6.23 -23.16
C SER A 25 8.42 6.58 -21.93
N SER A 26 9.74 6.61 -22.08
CA SER A 26 10.62 7.51 -21.33
C SER A 26 11.49 8.29 -22.31
N ASN A 27 11.20 9.59 -22.45
CA ASN A 27 12.03 10.51 -23.24
C ASN A 27 13.39 10.67 -22.56
N ALA A 28 14.39 9.90 -22.98
CA ALA A 28 15.78 10.21 -22.68
C ALA A 28 16.19 11.44 -23.52
N SER A 29 16.14 12.63 -22.93
CA SER A 29 16.70 13.83 -23.56
C SER A 29 18.23 13.78 -23.50
N ASN A 30 18.88 13.70 -24.67
CA ASN A 30 20.33 13.85 -24.84
C ASN A 30 20.78 15.30 -24.57
N GLY A 31 20.75 15.75 -23.32
CA GLY A 31 21.20 17.09 -22.91
C GLY A 31 22.73 17.25 -22.87
N VAL A 32 23.21 18.50 -22.89
CA VAL A 32 24.63 18.86 -22.68
C VAL A 32 24.87 19.13 -21.21
N VAL A 33 25.87 18.46 -20.62
CA VAL A 33 26.27 18.69 -19.22
C VAL A 33 27.37 19.73 -19.17
N ILE A 34 27.15 20.81 -18.42
CA ILE A 34 28.14 21.83 -18.08
C ILE A 34 28.65 21.55 -16.68
N THR A 35 29.96 21.52 -16.46
CA THR A 35 30.57 21.27 -15.15
C THR A 35 31.37 22.49 -14.70
N GLY A 36 31.08 23.01 -13.52
CA GLY A 36 31.72 24.19 -12.92
C GLY A 36 32.53 23.85 -11.68
N PHE A 37 33.83 24.13 -11.65
CA PHE A 37 34.68 23.73 -10.52
C PHE A 37 36.04 24.43 -10.42
N ASP A 38 36.52 24.57 -9.19
CA ASP A 38 37.94 24.51 -8.85
C ASP A 38 38.22 23.35 -7.87
N GLY A 39 37.33 23.11 -6.90
CA GLY A 39 36.62 21.86 -6.60
C GLY A 39 35.15 22.03 -7.02
N TYR A 40 34.35 20.96 -7.12
CA TYR A 40 33.00 21.08 -7.69
C TYR A 40 32.18 22.17 -6.99
N PHE A 41 31.62 23.12 -7.74
CA PHE A 41 30.83 24.19 -7.17
C PHE A 41 29.36 23.80 -7.13
N LYS A 42 28.80 23.53 -5.95
CA LYS A 42 27.35 23.37 -5.75
C LYS A 42 26.68 24.75 -5.71
N ASN A 43 25.50 24.89 -6.32
CA ASN A 43 24.68 26.11 -6.32
C ASN A 43 25.36 27.36 -6.92
N ALA A 44 26.30 27.20 -7.86
CA ALA A 44 26.82 28.33 -8.62
C ALA A 44 25.91 28.66 -9.81
N VAL A 45 25.79 29.94 -10.12
CA VAL A 45 24.90 30.44 -11.18
C VAL A 45 25.60 30.30 -12.52
N VAL A 46 25.06 29.49 -13.42
CA VAL A 46 25.51 29.42 -14.81
C VAL A 46 24.70 30.40 -15.64
N PHE A 47 25.36 31.26 -16.41
CA PHE A 47 24.73 32.27 -17.26
C PHE A 47 25.49 32.43 -18.59
N GLU A 48 24.83 33.05 -19.57
CA GLU A 48 25.48 33.48 -20.81
C GLU A 48 26.07 34.87 -20.63
N ASP A 49 27.39 35.01 -20.74
CA ASP A 49 28.07 36.32 -20.75
C ASP A 49 27.94 36.91 -22.16
N THR A 50 26.85 37.64 -22.36
CA THR A 50 26.41 38.06 -23.70
C THR A 50 27.18 39.24 -24.25
N ASN A 51 27.83 40.01 -23.37
CA ASN A 51 28.62 41.20 -23.68
C ASN A 51 30.14 40.96 -23.48
N ASN A 52 30.52 39.76 -23.03
CA ASN A 52 31.89 39.29 -22.82
C ASN A 52 32.68 40.17 -21.84
N ASN A 53 32.02 40.69 -20.80
CA ASN A 53 32.64 41.55 -19.78
C ASN A 53 33.08 40.79 -18.52
N GLY A 54 32.83 39.49 -18.43
CA GLY A 54 33.18 38.67 -17.28
C GLY A 54 32.44 39.02 -15.99
N GLN A 55 31.22 39.53 -16.10
CA GLN A 55 30.35 39.88 -14.98
C GLN A 55 28.94 39.36 -15.21
N TRP A 56 28.28 38.87 -14.16
CA TRP A 56 26.86 38.56 -14.27
C TRP A 56 26.01 39.84 -14.16
N ASP A 57 25.59 40.40 -15.29
CA ASP A 57 24.79 41.62 -15.35
C ASP A 57 23.29 41.34 -15.16
N THR A 58 22.54 42.33 -14.66
CA THR A 58 21.09 42.18 -14.40
C THR A 58 20.24 41.97 -15.66
N GLN A 59 20.80 42.20 -16.85
CA GLN A 59 20.13 41.96 -18.14
C GLN A 59 20.36 40.53 -18.65
N GLU A 60 21.29 39.79 -18.04
CA GLU A 60 21.66 38.45 -18.48
C GLU A 60 20.82 37.40 -17.78
N SER A 61 20.32 36.47 -18.58
CA SER A 61 19.52 35.37 -18.07
C SER A 61 20.41 34.26 -17.52
N ILE A 62 20.01 33.73 -16.37
CA ILE A 62 20.63 32.53 -15.82
C ILE A 62 20.09 31.30 -16.56
N LEU A 63 20.96 30.33 -16.79
CA LEU A 63 20.63 29.03 -17.37
C LEU A 63 20.23 28.03 -16.30
N GLY A 64 20.76 28.20 -15.08
CA GLY A 64 20.47 27.33 -13.95
C GLY A 64 21.51 27.45 -12.84
N LEU A 65 21.39 26.57 -11.85
CA LEU A 65 22.36 26.38 -10.78
C LEU A 65 23.05 25.03 -10.96
N THR A 66 24.33 24.96 -10.63
CA THR A 66 25.06 23.68 -10.58
C THR A 66 24.63 22.83 -9.38
N ASP A 67 24.67 21.50 -9.55
CA ASP A 67 24.39 20.53 -8.49
C ASP A 67 25.62 20.17 -7.64
N GLU A 68 25.52 19.15 -6.79
CA GLU A 68 26.61 18.67 -5.90
C GLU A 68 27.84 18.14 -6.64
N LYS A 69 27.71 17.82 -7.94
CA LYS A 69 28.84 17.44 -8.81
C LYS A 69 29.32 18.62 -9.63
N GLY A 70 28.89 19.84 -9.30
CA GLY A 70 29.17 21.04 -10.06
C GLY A 70 28.48 21.04 -11.43
N GLN A 71 27.46 20.21 -11.65
CA GLN A 71 26.89 19.99 -12.98
C GLN A 71 25.57 20.73 -13.20
N LEU A 72 25.36 21.22 -14.42
CA LEU A 72 24.09 21.71 -14.93
C LEU A 72 23.80 21.06 -16.28
N THR A 73 22.66 20.39 -16.41
CA THR A 73 22.22 19.80 -17.68
C THR A 73 21.36 20.78 -18.46
N LEU A 74 21.78 21.12 -19.68
CA LEU A 74 21.07 21.99 -20.62
C LEU A 74 20.48 21.19 -21.77
N ALA A 75 19.33 21.61 -22.29
CA ALA A 75 18.73 20.99 -23.47
C ALA A 75 19.59 21.19 -24.73
N ALA A 76 20.21 22.37 -24.85
CA ALA A 76 21.18 22.70 -25.87
C ALA A 76 22.19 23.70 -25.29
N LYS A 77 23.43 23.63 -25.76
CA LYS A 77 24.48 24.56 -25.34
C LYS A 77 24.33 25.89 -26.08
N PRO A 78 24.41 27.04 -25.38
CA PRO A 78 24.46 28.35 -26.03
C PRO A 78 25.68 28.55 -26.92
N GLU A 79 25.54 29.39 -27.95
CA GLU A 79 26.64 29.70 -28.89
C GLU A 79 27.67 30.69 -28.32
N LYS A 80 27.29 31.44 -27.27
CA LYS A 80 28.13 32.47 -26.63
C LYS A 80 28.98 31.91 -25.49
N THR A 81 29.91 32.72 -24.99
CA THR A 81 30.71 32.43 -23.79
C THR A 81 29.80 32.09 -22.63
N LEU A 82 30.03 30.92 -22.04
CA LEU A 82 29.36 30.52 -20.80
C LEU A 82 30.18 31.03 -19.62
N ALA A 83 29.48 31.43 -18.56
CA ALA A 83 30.11 31.87 -17.34
C ALA A 83 29.40 31.28 -16.12
N LEU A 84 30.14 31.19 -15.03
CA LEU A 84 29.70 30.70 -13.73
C LEU A 84 30.01 31.76 -12.69
N GLN A 85 29.00 32.17 -11.93
CA GLN A 85 29.12 33.09 -10.81
C GLN A 85 28.95 32.34 -9.49
N THR A 86 29.94 32.42 -8.61
CA THR A 86 29.82 31.94 -7.24
C THR A 86 29.07 32.95 -6.36
N LEU A 87 28.39 32.45 -5.33
CA LEU A 87 27.56 33.23 -4.42
C LEU A 87 28.05 33.05 -2.98
N VAL A 88 28.02 34.12 -2.20
CA VAL A 88 28.31 34.06 -0.75
C VAL A 88 27.07 34.46 0.06
N PRO A 89 26.88 33.93 1.27
CA PRO A 89 25.76 34.33 2.14
C PRO A 89 25.73 35.85 2.36
N ASN A 90 24.56 36.44 2.17
CA ASN A 90 24.30 37.88 2.19
C ASN A 90 25.08 38.73 1.15
N GLY A 91 25.71 38.07 0.17
CA GLY A 91 26.49 38.67 -0.91
C GLY A 91 25.65 39.50 -1.90
N ALA A 92 26.33 40.29 -2.72
CA ALA A 92 25.65 41.15 -3.70
C ALA A 92 25.02 40.31 -4.82
N LYS A 93 25.72 39.27 -5.27
CA LYS A 93 25.23 38.36 -6.32
C LYS A 93 24.19 37.39 -5.78
N GLN A 94 24.29 36.95 -4.52
CA GLN A 94 23.20 36.22 -3.88
C GLN A 94 21.91 37.06 -3.86
N LYS A 95 22.00 38.32 -3.44
CA LYS A 95 20.85 39.25 -3.45
C LYS A 95 20.29 39.48 -4.85
N GLN A 96 21.16 39.54 -5.86
CA GLN A 96 20.75 39.62 -7.26
C GLN A 96 19.96 38.36 -7.70
N LEU A 97 20.38 37.16 -7.28
CA LEU A 97 19.66 35.91 -7.56
C LEU A 97 18.30 35.87 -6.86
N ILE A 98 18.25 36.20 -5.57
CA ILE A 98 16.99 36.26 -4.79
C ILE A 98 16.00 37.25 -5.41
N ALA A 99 16.48 38.36 -5.96
CA ALA A 99 15.62 39.35 -6.62
C ALA A 99 14.94 38.84 -7.91
N LEU A 100 15.46 37.77 -8.54
CA LEU A 100 14.81 37.14 -9.69
C LEU A 100 13.58 36.34 -9.26
N ASP A 101 13.71 35.55 -8.20
CA ASP A 101 12.60 34.79 -7.60
C ASP A 101 12.95 34.46 -6.14
N ALA A 102 12.38 35.23 -5.22
CA ALA A 102 12.66 35.08 -3.80
C ALA A 102 12.17 33.74 -3.22
N LYS A 103 11.12 33.13 -3.81
CA LYS A 103 10.63 31.83 -3.34
C LYS A 103 11.56 30.70 -3.74
N LYS A 104 12.19 30.83 -4.91
CA LYS A 104 13.05 29.79 -5.47
C LYS A 104 14.49 29.85 -4.95
N TYR A 105 14.99 31.05 -4.68
CA TYR A 105 16.43 31.27 -4.46
C TYR A 105 16.79 31.82 -3.08
N ALA A 106 15.83 31.98 -2.17
CA ALA A 106 16.15 32.26 -0.76
C ALA A 106 17.12 31.20 -0.21
N GLY A 107 18.04 31.62 0.67
CA GLY A 107 19.07 30.76 1.26
C GLY A 107 20.11 30.19 0.30
N THR A 108 20.01 30.41 -1.02
CA THR A 108 20.93 29.78 -1.98
C THR A 108 22.30 30.46 -1.98
N TYR A 109 23.38 29.75 -1.68
CA TYR A 109 24.77 30.20 -1.84
C TYR A 109 25.65 29.08 -2.40
N THR A 110 26.81 29.42 -2.94
CA THR A 110 27.72 28.43 -3.55
C THR A 110 28.55 27.73 -2.47
N VAL A 111 28.70 26.43 -2.61
CA VAL A 111 29.58 25.59 -1.77
C VAL A 111 30.64 24.96 -2.68
N ASP A 112 31.90 25.08 -2.32
CA ASP A 112 32.99 24.32 -2.94
C ASP A 112 33.04 22.96 -2.27
N MET A 113 32.80 21.89 -3.03
CA MET A 113 32.69 20.53 -2.51
C MET A 113 34.03 19.94 -2.04
N ASP A 114 35.15 20.65 -2.20
CA ASP A 114 36.37 20.36 -1.42
C ASP A 114 36.16 20.62 0.09
N HIS A 115 35.15 21.42 0.47
CA HIS A 115 34.69 21.71 1.83
C HIS A 115 33.14 21.77 1.86
N PRO A 116 32.44 20.62 1.89
CA PRO A 116 30.99 20.54 1.68
C PRO A 116 30.15 21.28 2.75
N SER A 117 30.74 21.54 3.91
CA SER A 117 30.13 22.19 5.07
C SER A 117 30.40 23.71 5.11
N GLN A 118 30.93 24.27 4.01
CA GLN A 118 31.42 25.64 3.99
C GLN A 118 30.95 26.39 2.74
N ALA A 119 30.30 27.53 2.97
CA ALA A 119 30.00 28.46 1.89
C ALA A 119 31.30 29.01 1.27
N MET A 120 31.26 29.29 -0.04
CA MET A 120 32.33 29.98 -0.74
C MET A 120 32.66 31.31 -0.05
N ALA A 121 33.94 31.63 0.04
CA ALA A 121 34.41 32.86 0.68
C ALA A 121 34.34 34.10 -0.24
N HIS A 122 34.14 33.88 -1.55
CA HIS A 122 34.24 34.91 -2.59
C HIS A 122 33.13 34.79 -3.63
N GLU A 123 32.58 35.95 -4.05
CA GLU A 123 31.77 36.08 -5.26
C GLU A 123 32.68 36.38 -6.45
N ILE A 124 32.90 35.38 -7.31
CA ILE A 124 33.79 35.45 -8.48
C ILE A 124 33.10 34.84 -9.70
N VAL A 125 33.53 35.29 -10.87
CA VAL A 125 33.06 34.76 -12.16
C VAL A 125 34.17 33.95 -12.80
N PHE A 126 33.85 32.78 -13.34
CA PHE A 126 34.71 32.03 -14.27
C PHE A 126 34.03 31.92 -15.61
N ARG A 127 34.78 32.04 -16.70
CA ARG A 127 34.28 31.88 -18.07
C ARG A 127 34.80 30.60 -18.72
N ALA A 128 34.10 30.19 -19.76
CA ALA A 128 34.53 29.13 -20.65
C ALA A 128 34.22 29.51 -22.10
N PRO A 129 35.16 29.29 -23.03
CA PRO A 129 34.87 29.36 -24.46
C PRO A 129 33.70 28.43 -24.84
N SER A 130 32.92 28.79 -25.85
CA SER A 130 31.69 28.05 -26.22
C SER A 130 31.92 26.60 -26.66
N SER A 131 33.17 26.21 -26.95
CA SER A 131 33.58 24.82 -27.21
C SER A 131 33.73 23.98 -25.93
N SER A 132 33.98 24.59 -24.76
CA SER A 132 34.25 23.90 -23.49
C SER A 132 32.98 23.62 -22.69
N ASN A 133 32.78 22.38 -22.26
CA ASN A 133 31.70 22.02 -21.34
C ASN A 133 32.11 22.18 -19.87
N VAL A 134 33.33 22.61 -19.61
CA VAL A 134 33.87 22.88 -18.28
C VAL A 134 34.00 24.40 -18.10
N ILE A 135 33.63 24.89 -16.92
CA ILE A 135 33.90 26.25 -16.46
C ILE A 135 34.76 26.17 -15.19
N SER A 136 36.04 26.49 -15.31
CA SER A 136 37.02 26.44 -14.23
C SER A 136 37.94 27.67 -14.26
N PRO A 137 38.78 27.89 -13.23
CA PRO A 137 39.82 28.91 -13.29
C PRO A 137 40.71 28.78 -14.53
N ILE A 138 40.89 27.55 -15.05
CA ILE A 138 41.74 27.28 -16.22
C ILE A 138 41.05 27.64 -17.53
N THR A 139 39.76 27.31 -17.70
CA THR A 139 39.02 27.72 -18.89
C THR A 139 38.83 29.24 -18.92
N ASP A 140 38.76 29.86 -17.74
CA ASP A 140 38.68 31.32 -17.62
C ASP A 140 39.95 31.99 -18.12
N LEU A 141 41.14 31.42 -17.87
CA LEU A 141 42.39 31.89 -18.49
C LEU A 141 42.31 31.91 -20.02
N VAL A 142 41.74 30.87 -20.62
CA VAL A 142 41.58 30.79 -22.10
C VAL A 142 40.60 31.86 -22.58
N ALA A 143 39.48 32.03 -21.88
CA ALA A 143 38.50 33.09 -22.21
C ALA A 143 39.10 34.50 -22.08
N ILE A 144 39.90 34.75 -21.05
CA ILE A 144 40.64 36.02 -20.86
C ILE A 144 41.62 36.24 -22.01
N GLU A 145 42.39 35.22 -22.38
CA GLU A 145 43.38 35.31 -23.45
C GLU A 145 42.72 35.62 -24.81
N MET A 146 41.58 34.98 -25.11
CA MET A 146 40.78 35.30 -26.30
C MET A 146 40.22 36.73 -26.28
N ALA A 147 39.91 37.27 -25.09
CA ALA A 147 39.35 38.61 -24.94
C ALA A 147 40.39 39.74 -25.07
N LYS A 148 41.70 39.43 -25.00
CA LYS A 148 42.78 40.44 -25.09
C LYS A 148 42.81 41.14 -26.46
N ASP A 149 42.60 40.39 -27.54
CA ASP A 149 42.59 40.89 -28.91
C ASP A 149 41.65 40.02 -29.75
N PRO A 150 40.67 40.60 -30.50
CA PRO A 150 39.76 39.83 -31.36
C PRO A 150 40.42 38.97 -32.44
N SER A 151 41.72 39.15 -32.71
CA SER A 151 42.50 38.32 -33.63
C SER A 151 43.08 37.04 -33.01
N ILE A 152 43.08 36.92 -31.68
CA ILE A 152 43.53 35.71 -30.99
C ILE A 152 42.47 34.62 -31.16
N THR A 153 42.85 33.52 -31.80
CA THR A 153 41.97 32.36 -31.95
C THR A 153 41.89 31.56 -30.65
N GLU A 154 40.86 30.71 -30.52
CA GLU A 154 40.76 29.82 -29.36
C GLU A 154 41.95 28.85 -29.30
N GLU A 155 42.43 28.37 -30.45
CA GLU A 155 43.62 27.52 -30.54
C GLU A 155 44.89 28.23 -30.06
N ASP A 156 45.10 29.50 -30.46
CA ASP A 156 46.24 30.30 -30.01
C ASP A 156 46.15 30.57 -28.49
N ALA A 157 44.96 30.88 -28.01
CA ALA A 157 44.71 31.10 -26.58
C ALA A 157 45.00 29.84 -25.76
N LYS A 158 44.54 28.67 -26.22
CA LYS A 158 44.88 27.37 -25.61
C LYS A 158 46.38 27.14 -25.58
N ALA A 159 47.09 27.39 -26.67
CA ALA A 159 48.54 27.19 -26.72
C ALA A 159 49.28 28.09 -25.72
N ASN A 160 48.87 29.36 -25.59
CA ASN A 160 49.45 30.31 -24.63
C ASN A 160 49.22 29.86 -23.18
N VAL A 161 48.00 29.45 -22.84
CA VAL A 161 47.65 28.97 -21.49
C VAL A 161 48.34 27.64 -21.18
N ASN A 162 48.38 26.71 -22.13
CA ASN A 162 49.04 25.41 -21.98
C ASN A 162 50.53 25.59 -21.64
N LYS A 163 51.21 26.47 -22.38
CA LYS A 163 52.61 26.82 -22.12
C LYS A 163 52.80 27.49 -20.77
N ALA A 164 51.90 28.39 -20.37
CA ALA A 164 51.97 29.05 -19.07
C ALA A 164 51.84 28.04 -17.91
N LEU A 165 50.99 27.03 -18.08
CA LEU A 165 50.80 25.93 -17.12
C LEU A 165 51.86 24.82 -17.25
N GLY A 166 52.94 25.03 -17.99
CA GLY A 166 54.06 24.09 -18.08
C GLY A 166 53.88 22.94 -19.08
N GLY A 167 52.81 22.93 -19.87
CA GLY A 167 52.62 21.95 -20.94
C GLY A 167 53.53 22.21 -22.14
N SER A 168 53.76 21.15 -22.94
CA SER A 168 54.58 21.19 -24.15
C SER A 168 53.84 20.62 -25.36
N GLU A 169 54.37 20.79 -26.57
CA GLU A 169 53.78 20.19 -27.78
C GLU A 169 53.76 18.65 -27.69
N GLU A 170 54.73 18.04 -27.02
CA GLU A 170 54.83 16.59 -26.83
C GLU A 170 53.96 16.07 -25.70
N ALA A 171 53.60 16.93 -24.74
CA ALA A 171 52.76 16.59 -23.58
C ALA A 171 51.82 17.76 -23.25
N PRO A 172 50.82 18.04 -24.12
CA PRO A 172 49.90 19.13 -23.88
C PRO A 172 48.95 18.78 -22.74
N ILE A 173 48.69 19.77 -21.87
CA ILE A 173 47.64 19.70 -20.85
C ILE A 173 46.26 19.83 -21.51
N ASP A 174 45.33 18.93 -21.19
CA ASP A 174 43.93 19.10 -21.58
C ASP A 174 43.25 20.15 -20.69
N LEU A 175 43.21 21.40 -21.18
CA LEU A 175 42.70 22.55 -20.44
C LEU A 175 41.19 22.47 -20.16
N TYR A 176 40.45 21.64 -20.89
CA TYR A 176 38.99 21.50 -20.79
C TYR A 176 38.58 20.17 -20.14
N SER A 177 39.53 19.48 -19.54
CA SER A 177 39.28 18.25 -18.80
C SER A 177 38.71 18.50 -17.41
N ASP A 178 38.02 17.48 -16.88
CA ASP A 178 37.71 17.37 -15.47
C ASP A 178 38.94 16.86 -14.71
N PHE A 179 39.63 17.75 -14.02
CA PHE A 179 40.88 17.43 -13.30
C PHE A 179 40.67 17.01 -11.84
N VAL A 180 39.43 17.02 -11.33
CA VAL A 180 39.13 16.70 -9.93
C VAL A 180 38.97 15.19 -9.74
N GLU A 181 38.18 14.55 -10.62
CA GLU A 181 37.91 13.11 -10.59
C GLU A 181 37.91 12.45 -11.98
N GLY A 182 37.69 11.14 -12.01
CA GLY A 182 37.57 10.38 -13.26
C GLY A 182 38.91 10.10 -13.96
N ALA A 183 38.82 9.82 -15.26
CA ALA A 183 39.96 9.38 -16.07
C ALA A 183 41.00 10.49 -16.33
N THR A 184 40.61 11.74 -16.16
CA THR A 184 41.44 12.94 -16.39
C THR A 184 41.92 13.61 -15.10
N LYS A 185 41.68 12.98 -13.94
CA LYS A 185 42.10 13.47 -12.63
C LYS A 185 43.59 13.88 -12.62
N ASN A 186 43.86 15.10 -12.15
CA ASN A 186 45.20 15.66 -12.04
C ASN A 186 45.31 16.55 -10.79
N ALA A 187 45.99 16.05 -9.75
CA ALA A 187 46.12 16.75 -8.47
C ALA A 187 46.92 18.06 -8.55
N GLU A 188 47.92 18.14 -9.42
CA GLU A 188 48.71 19.37 -9.60
C GLU A 188 47.85 20.44 -10.26
N LEU A 189 47.12 20.07 -11.33
CA LEU A 189 46.22 20.98 -12.04
C LEU A 189 45.04 21.43 -11.15
N HIS A 190 44.51 20.51 -10.33
CA HIS A 190 43.52 20.83 -9.29
C HIS A 190 44.07 21.87 -8.31
N LYS A 191 45.27 21.65 -7.74
CA LYS A 191 45.88 22.64 -6.84
C LYS A 191 46.17 23.96 -7.55
N THR A 192 46.60 23.95 -8.82
CA THR A 192 46.79 25.17 -9.60
C THR A 192 45.48 25.93 -9.76
N ALA A 193 44.37 25.26 -10.06
CA ALA A 193 43.06 25.89 -10.16
C ALA A 193 42.64 26.53 -8.83
N GLN A 194 42.82 25.84 -7.69
CA GLN A 194 42.53 26.38 -6.37
C GLN A 194 43.36 27.63 -6.04
N ILE A 195 44.67 27.65 -6.36
CA ILE A 195 45.54 28.83 -6.20
C ILE A 195 45.04 29.98 -7.08
N LEU A 196 44.68 29.69 -8.34
CA LEU A 196 44.17 30.69 -9.27
C LEU A 196 42.85 31.31 -8.80
N THR A 197 41.95 30.53 -8.22
CA THR A 197 40.71 31.01 -7.60
C THR A 197 40.99 32.06 -6.52
N GLU A 198 41.82 31.72 -5.55
CA GLU A 198 42.14 32.63 -4.43
C GLU A 198 42.93 33.85 -4.92
N SER A 199 43.87 33.66 -5.86
CA SER A 199 44.60 34.77 -6.50
C SER A 199 43.69 35.73 -7.25
N LYS A 200 42.70 35.21 -7.98
CA LYS A 200 41.70 36.03 -8.69
C LYS A 200 40.86 36.83 -7.71
N ALA A 201 40.43 36.22 -6.60
CA ALA A 201 39.66 36.91 -5.57
C ALA A 201 40.45 38.06 -4.93
N GLN A 202 41.74 37.88 -4.67
CA GLN A 202 42.60 38.92 -4.07
C GLN A 202 43.06 39.98 -5.07
N ASN A 203 43.14 39.66 -6.37
CA ASN A 203 43.72 40.54 -7.40
C ASN A 203 42.84 40.66 -8.65
N PRO A 204 41.52 40.92 -8.57
CA PRO A 204 40.60 40.71 -9.69
C PRO A 204 40.98 41.48 -10.95
N THR A 205 41.40 42.75 -10.81
CA THR A 205 41.80 43.58 -11.96
C THR A 205 43.14 43.16 -12.58
N ASN A 206 44.11 42.77 -11.76
CA ASN A 206 45.44 42.39 -12.26
C ASN A 206 45.42 40.98 -12.83
N TYR A 207 44.64 40.08 -12.22
CA TYR A 207 44.40 38.74 -12.72
C TYR A 207 43.89 38.79 -14.16
N GLU A 208 42.86 39.61 -14.42
CA GLU A 208 42.30 39.78 -15.77
C GLU A 208 43.33 40.30 -16.78
N LYS A 209 44.19 41.25 -16.38
CA LYS A 209 45.21 41.82 -17.28
C LYS A 209 46.39 40.88 -17.54
N LYS A 210 46.79 40.11 -16.52
CA LYS A 210 48.06 39.34 -16.47
C LYS A 210 47.82 37.84 -16.33
N ALA A 211 46.68 37.34 -16.80
CA ALA A 211 46.18 35.98 -16.56
C ALA A 211 47.22 34.87 -16.82
N THR A 212 47.93 34.91 -17.95
CA THR A 212 48.96 33.92 -18.29
C THR A 212 50.18 33.97 -17.36
N GLU A 213 50.54 35.15 -16.81
CA GLU A 213 51.62 35.27 -15.84
C GLU A 213 51.19 34.74 -14.47
N PHE A 214 49.93 34.96 -14.07
CA PHE A 214 49.35 34.34 -12.88
C PHE A 214 49.30 32.81 -13.01
N ALA A 215 48.92 32.29 -14.19
CA ALA A 215 48.94 30.86 -14.49
C ALA A 215 50.34 30.27 -14.31
N GLN A 216 51.36 30.94 -14.87
CA GLN A 216 52.74 30.53 -14.72
C GLN A 216 53.23 30.55 -13.26
N ALA A 217 52.91 31.61 -12.52
CA ALA A 217 53.28 31.72 -11.10
C ALA A 217 52.59 30.65 -10.24
N ALA A 218 51.30 30.38 -10.49
CA ALA A 218 50.55 29.35 -9.79
C ALA A 218 51.13 27.94 -10.07
N ASN A 219 51.48 27.63 -11.33
CA ASN A 219 52.13 26.36 -11.66
C ASN A 219 53.49 26.21 -10.97
N GLN A 220 54.31 27.26 -10.99
CA GLN A 220 55.61 27.27 -10.30
C GLN A 220 55.47 27.09 -8.79
N GLU A 221 54.42 27.63 -8.19
CA GLU A 221 54.14 27.41 -6.77
C GLU A 221 53.74 25.96 -6.49
N VAL A 222 52.93 25.33 -7.34
CA VAL A 222 52.62 23.90 -7.20
C VAL A 222 53.89 23.05 -7.32
N ASP A 223 54.75 23.31 -8.31
CA ASP A 223 56.06 22.65 -8.45
C ASP A 223 56.90 22.79 -7.17
N ARG A 224 56.91 24.00 -6.58
CA ARG A 224 57.62 24.29 -5.33
C ARG A 224 57.05 23.46 -4.17
N LEU A 225 55.72 23.41 -4.02
CA LEU A 225 55.04 22.64 -2.97
C LEU A 225 55.39 21.15 -3.06
N VAL A 226 55.30 20.59 -4.27
CA VAL A 226 55.68 19.19 -4.56
C VAL A 226 57.14 18.93 -4.21
N ALA A 227 58.05 19.82 -4.66
CA ALA A 227 59.47 19.69 -4.38
C ALA A 227 59.82 19.80 -2.88
N SER A 228 59.04 20.59 -2.12
CA SER A 228 59.19 20.69 -0.66
C SER A 228 58.53 19.53 0.12
N GLY A 229 57.75 18.68 -0.54
CA GLY A 229 57.05 17.56 0.10
C GLY A 229 55.77 17.96 0.83
N GLU A 230 55.19 19.11 0.50
CA GLU A 230 53.89 19.54 1.02
C GLU A 230 52.77 18.67 0.45
N ASN A 231 51.70 18.47 1.23
CA ASN A 231 50.55 17.70 0.74
C ASN A 231 49.65 18.55 -0.17
N ILE A 232 49.91 18.51 -1.48
CA ILE A 232 49.08 19.24 -2.46
C ILE A 232 47.63 18.72 -2.55
N ASN A 233 47.30 17.56 -1.97
CA ASN A 233 45.92 17.08 -1.89
C ASN A 233 45.18 17.61 -0.65
N ASP A 234 45.85 18.36 0.22
CA ASP A 234 45.18 19.04 1.34
C ASP A 234 44.32 20.19 0.78
N PRO A 235 42.99 20.15 0.92
CA PRO A 235 42.12 21.16 0.36
C PRO A 235 42.25 22.52 1.06
N SER A 236 42.75 22.53 2.31
CA SER A 236 42.99 23.76 3.08
C SER A 236 44.24 24.50 2.62
N LEU A 237 45.27 23.80 2.12
CA LEU A 237 46.50 24.46 1.64
C LEU A 237 46.22 25.22 0.35
N ARG A 238 45.98 26.53 0.44
CA ARG A 238 45.65 27.39 -0.71
C ARG A 238 46.49 28.66 -0.70
N PRO A 239 47.77 28.60 -1.11
CA PRO A 239 48.58 29.79 -1.29
C PRO A 239 47.95 30.77 -2.27
N VAL A 240 48.28 32.05 -2.10
CA VAL A 240 47.77 33.12 -2.96
C VAL A 240 48.94 33.80 -3.65
N ILE A 241 48.91 33.87 -4.97
CA ILE A 241 49.79 34.76 -5.75
C ILE A 241 49.22 36.17 -5.72
N THR A 242 50.02 37.14 -5.30
CA THR A 242 49.72 38.58 -5.35
C THR A 242 50.67 39.29 -6.32
N ASP A 243 50.31 40.50 -6.75
CA ASP A 243 51.17 41.35 -7.57
C ASP A 243 51.77 42.48 -6.73
N SER A 244 53.06 42.39 -6.45
CA SER A 244 53.80 43.44 -5.72
C SER A 244 53.96 44.73 -6.53
N THR A 245 53.70 44.69 -7.85
CA THR A 245 53.76 45.86 -8.75
C THR A 245 52.46 46.03 -9.57
N PRO A 246 51.32 46.30 -8.93
CA PRO A 246 49.99 46.23 -9.57
C PRO A 246 49.80 47.20 -10.75
N ASN A 247 50.60 48.27 -10.82
CA ASN A 247 50.53 49.27 -11.90
C ASN A 247 51.55 49.03 -13.03
N SER A 248 52.38 47.99 -12.95
CA SER A 248 53.30 47.57 -14.01
C SER A 248 52.56 46.75 -15.08
N ASP A 249 53.07 46.73 -16.31
CA ASP A 249 52.52 45.85 -17.36
C ASP A 249 52.81 44.37 -17.07
N ASN A 250 53.97 44.06 -16.48
CA ASN A 250 54.35 42.69 -16.12
C ASN A 250 53.97 42.37 -14.67
N LEU A 251 53.72 41.10 -14.38
CA LEU A 251 53.49 40.58 -13.03
C LEU A 251 54.81 40.53 -12.25
N ALA A 252 54.80 41.01 -11.01
CA ALA A 252 55.85 40.73 -10.04
C ALA A 252 55.28 39.83 -8.94
N PRO A 253 55.24 38.50 -9.16
CA PRO A 253 54.49 37.58 -8.32
C PRO A 253 55.13 37.46 -6.94
N GLU A 254 54.29 37.53 -5.91
CA GLU A 254 54.65 37.19 -4.53
C GLU A 254 53.68 36.11 -4.03
N THR A 255 54.22 34.98 -3.54
CA THR A 255 53.40 33.92 -2.94
C THR A 255 53.18 34.22 -1.47
N VAL A 256 51.92 34.35 -1.10
CA VAL A 256 51.46 34.37 0.30
C VAL A 256 51.04 32.95 0.68
N VAL A 257 51.74 32.34 1.65
CA VAL A 257 51.38 31.02 2.19
C VAL A 257 50.09 31.16 3.00
N ASN A 258 49.11 30.31 2.72
CA ASN A 258 47.83 30.31 3.41
C ASN A 258 47.26 28.89 3.54
N ASN A 259 46.73 28.57 4.71
CA ASN A 259 45.86 27.45 4.98
C ASN A 259 44.45 27.98 5.22
N LYS A 260 43.58 27.84 4.23
CA LYS A 260 42.19 28.29 4.26
C LYS A 260 41.51 27.85 5.55
N LEU A 261 40.90 28.80 6.24
CA LEU A 261 39.97 28.58 7.33
C LEU A 261 38.85 27.63 6.88
N THR A 262 38.67 26.57 7.66
CA THR A 262 37.70 25.50 7.41
C THR A 262 36.61 25.46 8.46
N VAL A 263 35.41 25.08 8.05
CA VAL A 263 34.32 24.68 8.96
C VAL A 263 34.46 23.19 9.29
N ASN A 264 34.31 22.85 10.56
CA ASN A 264 34.38 21.49 11.07
C ASN A 264 32.99 20.86 11.00
N GLU A 265 32.76 20.08 9.94
CA GLU A 265 31.52 19.35 9.64
C GLU A 265 30.92 18.66 10.88
N THR A 266 31.72 17.94 11.69
CA THR A 266 31.19 17.27 12.89
C THR A 266 30.59 18.21 13.93
N VAL A 267 31.10 19.43 14.06
CA VAL A 267 30.58 20.42 15.02
C VAL A 267 29.36 21.15 14.43
N GLU A 268 29.39 21.40 13.12
CA GLU A 268 28.27 21.95 12.37
C GLU A 268 27.06 21.00 12.39
N ASP A 269 27.26 19.75 11.96
CA ASP A 269 26.25 18.69 12.00
C ASP A 269 25.65 18.55 13.40
N ALA A 270 26.47 18.60 14.45
CA ALA A 270 25.98 18.49 15.82
C ALA A 270 25.11 19.69 16.26
N ALA A 271 25.36 20.88 15.70
CA ALA A 271 24.54 22.06 15.93
C ALA A 271 23.23 22.01 15.11
N GLU A 272 23.29 21.60 13.85
CA GLU A 272 22.13 21.37 12.98
C GLU A 272 21.23 20.28 13.55
N ASP A 273 21.79 19.13 13.92
CA ASP A 273 21.09 18.02 14.58
C ASP A 273 20.33 18.48 15.83
N LYS A 274 20.85 19.50 16.53
CA LYS A 274 20.23 20.03 17.73
C LYS A 274 19.04 20.93 17.40
N LEU A 275 19.12 21.68 16.30
CA LEU A 275 17.99 22.48 15.78
C LEU A 275 16.89 21.57 15.23
N ASP A 276 17.25 20.55 14.45
CA ASP A 276 16.31 19.61 13.83
C ASP A 276 15.53 18.77 14.84
N LYS A 277 16.12 18.53 16.01
CA LYS A 277 15.49 17.78 17.12
C LYS A 277 14.63 18.65 18.03
N LEU A 278 14.53 19.95 17.77
CA LEU A 278 13.62 20.81 18.54
C LEU A 278 12.17 20.42 18.25
N PRO A 279 11.26 20.53 19.25
CA PRO A 279 9.85 20.58 18.96
C PRO A 279 9.57 21.69 17.94
N LYS A 280 8.65 21.44 16.99
CA LYS A 280 8.25 22.42 15.99
C LYS A 280 7.96 23.77 16.63
N ILE A 281 8.65 24.80 16.17
CA ILE A 281 8.48 26.16 16.67
C ILE A 281 7.27 26.74 15.96
N VAL A 282 6.19 27.00 16.69
CA VAL A 282 4.92 27.46 16.11
C VAL A 282 4.64 28.89 16.55
N LYS A 283 4.27 29.76 15.60
CA LYS A 283 3.78 31.10 15.89
C LYS A 283 2.66 31.07 16.94
N GLY A 284 2.73 31.93 17.95
CA GLY A 284 1.78 32.03 19.05
C GLY A 284 2.04 31.07 20.21
N ALA A 285 2.95 30.10 20.05
CA ALA A 285 3.40 29.23 21.13
C ALA A 285 4.59 29.82 21.91
N SER A 286 4.85 29.26 23.09
CA SER A 286 6.11 29.48 23.81
C SER A 286 7.23 28.68 23.16
N PHE A 287 8.44 29.23 23.18
CA PHE A 287 9.67 28.56 22.76
C PHE A 287 10.57 28.40 23.99
N ASP A 288 11.12 27.21 24.24
CA ASP A 288 11.89 26.96 25.47
C ASP A 288 13.34 27.47 25.39
N GLY A 289 13.80 27.85 24.20
CA GLY A 289 15.18 28.23 23.93
C GLY A 289 16.06 27.03 23.53
N VAL A 290 17.20 27.34 22.91
CA VAL A 290 18.23 26.35 22.56
C VAL A 290 19.62 26.99 22.63
N GLU A 291 20.61 26.20 23.03
CA GLU A 291 22.02 26.60 23.00
C GLU A 291 22.80 25.72 22.03
N LEU A 292 23.52 26.29 21.08
CA LEU A 292 24.35 25.57 20.12
C LEU A 292 25.83 25.74 20.52
N ASN A 293 26.55 24.62 20.72
CA ASN A 293 27.97 24.66 21.01
C ASN A 293 28.77 24.70 19.70
N ILE A 294 29.50 25.79 19.50
CA ILE A 294 30.32 26.06 18.31
C ILE A 294 31.82 25.99 18.62
N GLU A 295 32.22 25.40 19.74
CA GLU A 295 33.63 25.22 20.09
C GLU A 295 34.36 24.39 19.02
N GLY A 296 35.42 24.97 18.44
CA GLY A 296 36.19 24.31 17.39
C GLY A 296 35.45 24.15 16.06
N LEU A 297 34.36 24.88 15.85
CA LEU A 297 33.62 24.95 14.59
C LEU A 297 34.51 25.46 13.46
N PHE A 298 35.31 26.50 13.71
CA PHE A 298 36.24 27.02 12.72
C PHE A 298 37.68 26.60 13.04
N LYS A 299 38.41 26.11 12.03
CA LYS A 299 39.80 25.66 12.14
C LYS A 299 40.65 26.27 11.05
N ASP A 300 41.79 26.81 11.46
CA ASP A 300 42.79 27.39 10.58
C ASP A 300 44.18 27.06 11.13
N LYS A 301 45.09 26.61 10.27
CA LYS A 301 46.44 26.22 10.68
C LYS A 301 47.37 27.42 10.87
N ASP A 302 47.02 28.57 10.31
CA ASP A 302 47.80 29.80 10.35
C ASP A 302 47.45 30.69 11.56
N GLN A 303 46.33 30.41 12.26
CA GLN A 303 45.94 31.11 13.48
C GLN A 303 45.47 30.17 14.60
N SER A 304 45.91 30.44 15.84
CA SER A 304 45.56 29.61 17.00
C SER A 304 44.20 29.96 17.63
N LEU A 305 43.67 31.15 17.36
CA LEU A 305 42.40 31.63 17.89
C LEU A 305 41.58 32.25 16.76
N VAL A 306 40.45 31.64 16.45
CA VAL A 306 39.49 32.13 15.48
C VAL A 306 38.37 32.86 16.22
N ASN A 307 38.17 34.14 15.88
CA ASN A 307 37.04 34.91 16.41
C ASN A 307 35.88 34.83 15.42
N THR A 308 34.69 34.56 15.95
CA THR A 308 33.45 34.53 15.16
C THR A 308 32.63 35.79 15.33
N LYS A 309 31.80 36.08 14.34
CA LYS A 309 30.80 37.14 14.36
C LYS A 309 29.45 36.55 13.94
N LEU A 310 28.47 36.73 14.81
CA LEU A 310 27.08 36.30 14.63
C LEU A 310 26.25 37.37 13.90
N THR A 311 25.44 36.95 12.94
CA THR A 311 24.36 37.73 12.32
C THR A 311 23.14 36.84 12.10
N HIS A 312 21.92 37.40 12.08
CA HIS A 312 20.69 36.62 11.86
C HIS A 312 19.56 37.49 11.33
N ASN A 313 18.52 36.87 10.77
CA ASN A 313 17.30 37.55 10.30
C ASN A 313 16.06 37.31 11.21
N LEU A 314 16.24 36.71 12.39
CA LEU A 314 15.17 36.47 13.40
C LEU A 314 14.61 37.73 14.09
N ALA A 315 14.94 38.94 13.63
CA ALA A 315 14.41 40.15 14.26
C ALA A 315 12.87 40.20 14.18
N GLY A 316 12.21 40.35 15.34
CA GLY A 316 10.75 40.44 15.45
C GLY A 316 10.02 39.10 15.43
N THR A 317 10.71 37.97 15.57
CA THR A 317 10.07 36.65 15.74
C THR A 317 9.68 36.35 17.18
N GLY A 318 10.12 37.15 18.15
CA GLY A 318 10.02 36.82 19.58
C GLY A 318 11.10 35.85 20.07
N ILE A 319 12.09 35.55 19.22
CA ILE A 319 13.30 34.78 19.56
C ILE A 319 14.49 35.72 19.43
N GLU A 320 15.22 35.92 20.51
CA GLU A 320 16.49 36.63 20.52
C GLU A 320 17.63 35.65 20.32
N VAL A 321 18.66 36.07 19.58
CA VAL A 321 19.84 35.26 19.31
C VAL A 321 21.08 36.04 19.73
N GLU A 322 21.91 35.44 20.58
CA GLU A 322 23.18 36.02 20.99
C GLU A 322 24.30 34.99 21.01
N GLN A 323 25.54 35.46 21.00
CA GLN A 323 26.71 34.59 21.15
C GLN A 323 27.37 34.85 22.51
N VAL A 324 27.43 33.81 23.34
CA VAL A 324 28.07 33.83 24.67
C VAL A 324 29.28 32.90 24.64
N GLY A 325 30.46 33.45 24.35
CA GLY A 325 31.68 32.67 24.16
C GLY A 325 31.54 31.73 22.96
N ASN A 326 31.60 30.41 23.21
CA ASN A 326 31.44 29.37 22.20
C ASN A 326 30.00 28.82 22.11
N LEU A 327 29.02 29.53 22.66
CA LEU A 327 27.61 29.17 22.55
C LEU A 327 26.88 30.20 21.69
N ILE A 328 26.07 29.74 20.75
CA ILE A 328 24.94 30.55 20.24
C ILE A 328 23.74 30.23 21.11
N VAL A 329 23.15 31.23 21.73
CA VAL A 329 21.96 31.09 22.57
C VAL A 329 20.79 31.69 21.83
N LEU A 330 19.75 30.89 21.63
CA LEU A 330 18.45 31.33 21.18
C LEU A 330 17.51 31.27 22.38
N HIS A 331 16.96 32.40 22.78
CA HIS A 331 16.05 32.45 23.92
C HIS A 331 14.75 33.17 23.58
N PRO A 332 13.62 32.74 24.17
CA PRO A 332 12.34 33.40 23.98
C PRO A 332 12.32 34.77 24.65
N THR A 333 11.66 35.76 24.04
CA THR A 333 11.28 36.99 24.75
C THR A 333 9.95 36.82 25.49
N THR A 334 8.96 36.20 24.83
CA THR A 334 7.61 35.92 25.39
C THR A 334 6.95 34.74 24.64
N ILE A 335 6.45 34.99 23.43
CA ILE A 335 5.83 34.05 22.51
C ILE A 335 6.43 34.27 21.13
N VAL A 336 6.31 33.28 20.26
CA VAL A 336 6.76 33.40 18.87
C VAL A 336 5.77 34.25 18.09
N GLU A 337 6.21 35.37 17.50
CA GLU A 337 5.33 36.36 16.85
C GLU A 337 5.23 36.21 15.34
N LYS A 338 6.23 35.61 14.69
CA LYS A 338 6.36 35.56 13.24
C LYS A 338 6.80 34.17 12.78
N SER A 339 6.10 33.64 11.77
CA SER A 339 6.42 32.40 11.06
C SER A 339 7.24 32.66 9.79
N GLY A 340 7.86 31.61 9.26
CA GLY A 340 8.70 31.59 8.06
C GLY A 340 10.06 30.95 8.30
N ASP A 341 10.91 31.03 7.29
CA ASP A 341 12.28 30.51 7.32
C ASP A 341 13.27 31.60 7.74
N PHE A 342 14.16 31.24 8.65
CA PHE A 342 15.14 32.14 9.23
C PHE A 342 16.54 31.52 9.21
N GLU A 343 17.55 32.39 9.19
CA GLU A 343 18.96 32.01 9.11
C GLU A 343 19.74 32.65 10.25
N ILE A 344 20.65 31.88 10.83
CA ILE A 344 21.72 32.32 11.72
C ILE A 344 23.03 32.11 10.98
N VAL A 345 23.75 33.20 10.69
CA VAL A 345 25.02 33.18 9.96
C VAL A 345 26.16 33.49 10.92
N LEU A 346 27.09 32.54 11.05
CA LEU A 346 28.36 32.75 11.72
C LEU A 346 29.44 33.01 10.69
N THR A 347 30.26 34.03 10.95
CA THR A 347 31.39 34.40 10.09
C THR A 347 32.69 34.41 10.86
N ALA A 348 33.79 34.04 10.22
CA ALA A 348 35.14 34.10 10.78
C ALA A 348 36.15 34.52 9.72
N GLN A 349 37.21 35.21 10.14
CA GLN A 349 38.24 35.72 9.23
C GLN A 349 39.31 34.67 8.95
N ASP A 350 39.54 34.38 7.68
CA ASP A 350 40.67 33.59 7.20
C ASP A 350 41.93 34.47 7.19
N LYS A 351 43.02 33.97 7.80
CA LYS A 351 44.27 34.73 7.90
C LYS A 351 45.43 33.91 7.41
N ASN A 352 46.27 34.54 6.61
CA ASN A 352 47.51 33.91 6.15
C ASN A 352 48.51 33.71 7.30
N SER A 353 49.62 33.04 6.99
CA SER A 353 50.72 32.78 7.93
C SER A 353 51.38 34.05 8.50
N ASN A 354 51.15 35.23 7.90
CA ASN A 354 51.64 36.52 8.36
C ASN A 354 50.63 37.26 9.26
N GLY A 355 49.41 36.74 9.39
CA GLY A 355 48.32 37.32 10.17
C GLY A 355 47.44 38.32 9.40
N ASP A 356 47.65 38.49 8.08
CA ASP A 356 46.80 39.33 7.24
C ASP A 356 45.50 38.61 6.89
N VAL A 357 44.39 39.35 6.91
CA VAL A 357 43.07 38.81 6.56
C VAL A 357 42.97 38.68 5.04
N LEU A 358 42.71 37.47 4.54
CA LEU A 358 42.50 37.21 3.13
C LEU A 358 41.02 37.14 2.78
N SER A 359 40.23 36.44 3.59
CA SER A 359 38.81 36.22 3.29
C SER A 359 37.97 36.14 4.56
N THR A 360 36.66 35.99 4.39
CA THR A 360 35.73 35.68 5.47
C THR A 360 34.96 34.44 5.09
N VAL A 361 35.00 33.45 5.97
CA VAL A 361 34.30 32.18 5.82
C VAL A 361 33.02 32.23 6.64
N SER A 362 31.96 31.57 6.16
CA SER A 362 30.68 31.52 6.83
C SER A 362 30.06 30.12 6.83
N THR A 363 29.32 29.83 7.89
CA THR A 363 28.37 28.71 8.03
C THR A 363 26.99 29.28 8.39
N VAL A 364 25.93 28.59 7.96
CA VAL A 364 24.54 29.03 8.06
C VAL A 364 23.74 27.94 8.77
N PHE A 365 23.04 28.30 9.84
CA PHE A 365 22.07 27.44 10.50
C PHE A 365 20.65 27.91 10.19
N GLU A 366 19.82 27.00 9.68
CA GLU A 366 18.44 27.29 9.30
C GLU A 366 17.47 27.01 10.46
N ILE A 367 16.42 27.83 10.55
CA ILE A 367 15.36 27.71 11.55
C ILE A 367 14.01 27.95 10.87
N GLU A 368 13.15 26.94 10.89
CA GLU A 368 11.77 27.04 10.44
C GLU A 368 10.85 27.38 11.62
N ILE A 369 10.00 28.39 11.43
CA ILE A 369 8.91 28.71 12.36
C ILE A 369 7.59 28.53 11.62
N GLU A 370 6.78 27.58 12.05
CA GLU A 370 5.49 27.28 11.44
C GLU A 370 4.43 28.34 11.81
N SER A 371 3.46 28.53 10.93
CA SER A 371 2.24 29.26 11.27
C SER A 371 1.40 28.48 12.29
N ALA A 372 0.66 29.21 13.14
CA ALA A 372 -0.36 28.58 13.97
C ALA A 372 -1.44 27.97 13.07
N ASN A 373 -1.76 26.70 13.29
CA ASN A 373 -2.90 26.03 12.65
C ASN A 373 -4.21 26.46 13.30
N LEU A 374 -5.20 26.90 12.52
CA LEU A 374 -6.58 27.10 12.98
C LEU A 374 -7.42 25.87 12.62
N PRO A 375 -8.36 25.45 13.48
CA PRO A 375 -9.16 24.29 13.19
C PRO A 375 -10.14 24.52 12.03
N PRO A 376 -10.49 23.44 11.29
CA PRO A 376 -11.52 23.49 10.28
C PRO A 376 -12.83 24.07 10.83
N MET A 377 -13.50 24.87 10.02
CA MET A 377 -14.76 25.53 10.37
C MET A 377 -15.92 24.95 9.57
N VAL A 378 -17.08 24.88 10.21
CA VAL A 378 -18.33 24.45 9.55
C VAL A 378 -18.88 25.57 8.68
N VAL A 379 -19.26 25.23 7.45
CA VAL A 379 -19.99 26.14 6.55
C VAL A 379 -21.48 26.04 6.89
N GLU A 380 -21.97 26.94 7.76
CA GLU A 380 -23.35 26.87 8.29
C GLU A 380 -24.44 26.86 7.20
N ALA A 381 -24.22 27.54 6.08
CA ALA A 381 -25.15 27.51 4.94
C ALA A 381 -25.25 26.11 4.31
N GLU A 382 -24.12 25.41 4.21
CA GLU A 382 -24.05 24.06 3.65
C GLU A 382 -24.58 23.03 4.63
N LYS A 383 -24.26 23.16 5.92
CA LYS A 383 -24.87 22.36 6.97
C LYS A 383 -26.39 22.45 6.94
N ALA A 384 -26.95 23.65 6.77
CA ALA A 384 -28.40 23.83 6.66
C ALA A 384 -28.97 23.18 5.39
N ARG A 385 -28.23 23.23 4.26
CA ARG A 385 -28.62 22.56 3.02
C ARG A 385 -28.65 21.03 3.19
N LEU A 386 -27.60 20.44 3.76
CA LEU A 386 -27.52 19.00 4.02
C LEU A 386 -28.57 18.55 5.03
N GLN A 387 -28.82 19.33 6.09
CA GLN A 387 -29.90 19.06 7.04
C GLN A 387 -31.25 19.00 6.34
N SER A 388 -31.55 19.92 5.42
CA SER A 388 -32.80 19.89 4.66
C SER A 388 -32.93 18.67 3.74
N ILE A 389 -31.83 18.08 3.29
CA ILE A 389 -31.85 16.82 2.53
C ILE A 389 -32.17 15.65 3.45
N VAL A 390 -31.48 15.59 4.59
CA VAL A 390 -31.70 14.55 5.62
C VAL A 390 -33.13 14.58 6.15
N ASP A 391 -33.69 15.77 6.39
CA ASP A 391 -35.08 15.96 6.82
C ASP A 391 -36.10 15.38 5.83
N GLY A 392 -35.73 15.27 4.55
CA GLY A 392 -36.56 14.72 3.48
C GLY A 392 -36.51 13.20 3.36
N TRP A 393 -35.65 12.51 4.11
CA TRP A 393 -35.53 11.06 4.03
C TRP A 393 -36.73 10.35 4.66
N TYR A 394 -37.13 9.25 4.03
CA TYR A 394 -38.16 8.35 4.55
C TYR A 394 -37.49 7.14 5.18
N LEU A 395 -37.67 6.98 6.49
CA LEU A 395 -37.18 5.84 7.25
C LEU A 395 -38.37 5.08 7.83
N GLN A 396 -38.34 3.75 7.68
CA GLN A 396 -39.34 2.86 8.23
C GLN A 396 -38.67 1.64 8.84
N GLN A 397 -39.12 1.25 10.03
CA GLN A 397 -38.64 0.06 10.70
C GLN A 397 -38.83 -1.18 9.80
N GLY A 398 -37.77 -1.96 9.60
CA GLY A 398 -37.78 -3.19 8.81
C GLY A 398 -37.64 -3.00 7.30
N GLU A 399 -37.56 -1.76 6.79
CA GLU A 399 -37.29 -1.50 5.37
C GLU A 399 -35.81 -1.16 5.13
N LEU A 400 -35.26 -1.66 4.03
CA LEU A 400 -33.89 -1.33 3.62
C LEU A 400 -33.82 0.16 3.23
N PHE A 401 -32.83 0.85 3.77
CA PHE A 401 -32.54 2.25 3.49
C PHE A 401 -31.11 2.39 2.97
N GLU A 402 -30.95 3.19 1.91
CA GLU A 402 -29.64 3.59 1.38
C GLU A 402 -29.74 4.99 0.77
N GLN A 403 -28.88 5.90 1.23
CA GLN A 403 -28.75 7.27 0.70
C GLN A 403 -27.31 7.75 0.79
N THR A 404 -26.94 8.71 -0.04
CA THR A 404 -25.60 9.33 -0.05
C THR A 404 -25.68 10.84 0.19
N LEU A 405 -24.70 11.39 0.91
CA LEU A 405 -24.50 12.82 1.10
C LEU A 405 -23.11 13.24 0.63
N ASP A 406 -23.04 14.23 -0.25
CA ASP A 406 -21.79 14.93 -0.56
C ASP A 406 -21.52 15.98 0.53
N VAL A 407 -20.45 15.77 1.30
CA VAL A 407 -20.05 16.62 2.43
C VAL A 407 -18.82 17.47 2.12
N SER A 408 -18.34 17.48 0.87
CA SER A 408 -17.13 18.20 0.46
C SER A 408 -17.18 19.70 0.81
N GLY A 409 -18.34 20.32 0.68
CA GLY A 409 -18.56 21.74 1.01
C GLY A 409 -18.92 22.02 2.47
N LEU A 410 -19.08 20.99 3.32
CA LEU A 410 -19.57 21.16 4.69
C LEU A 410 -18.56 21.85 5.61
N PHE A 411 -17.27 21.70 5.32
CA PHE A 411 -16.18 22.28 6.09
C PHE A 411 -15.29 23.16 5.20
N GLN A 412 -14.70 24.17 5.80
CA GLN A 412 -13.71 25.02 5.19
C GLN A 412 -12.56 25.27 6.17
N ASP A 413 -11.36 25.38 5.63
CA ASP A 413 -10.17 25.74 6.38
C ASP A 413 -9.66 27.10 5.85
N LYS A 414 -9.26 28.00 6.76
CA LYS A 414 -8.84 29.36 6.41
C LYS A 414 -7.35 29.48 6.13
N ASP A 415 -6.55 28.58 6.68
CA ASP A 415 -5.08 28.59 6.66
C ASP A 415 -4.50 27.27 6.14
N GLY A 416 -5.33 26.25 5.96
CA GLY A 416 -4.97 24.97 5.36
C GLY A 416 -5.99 24.44 4.35
N GLN A 417 -5.91 23.14 4.11
CA GLN A 417 -6.88 22.37 3.32
C GLN A 417 -7.38 21.21 4.16
N ILE A 418 -8.64 20.83 3.99
CA ILE A 418 -9.18 19.60 4.58
C ILE A 418 -8.46 18.41 3.96
N THR A 419 -7.93 17.54 4.79
CA THR A 419 -7.18 16.35 4.38
C THR A 419 -8.03 15.09 4.37
N ASP A 420 -9.03 15.01 5.25
CA ASP A 420 -9.86 13.81 5.40
C ASP A 420 -11.24 14.13 5.99
N TYR A 421 -12.21 13.26 5.69
CA TYR A 421 -13.60 13.31 6.17
C TYR A 421 -13.97 11.96 6.78
N SER A 422 -14.80 11.93 7.82
CA SER A 422 -15.31 10.68 8.41
C SER A 422 -16.78 10.78 8.79
N ALA A 423 -17.47 9.64 8.75
CA ALA A 423 -18.85 9.51 9.16
C ALA A 423 -19.14 8.11 9.71
N ASP A 424 -18.54 7.74 10.83
CA ASP A 424 -18.60 6.36 11.35
C ASP A 424 -19.78 6.10 12.30
N TYR A 425 -20.62 7.11 12.57
CA TYR A 425 -21.70 7.00 13.55
C TYR A 425 -23.03 7.54 13.04
N VAL A 426 -24.04 6.67 13.07
CA VAL A 426 -25.44 7.01 12.89
C VAL A 426 -26.23 6.46 14.08
N GLY A 427 -26.97 7.34 14.76
CA GLY A 427 -27.71 7.02 15.99
C GLY A 427 -29.01 6.25 15.78
N ILE A 428 -29.15 5.51 14.67
CA ILE A 428 -30.31 4.68 14.35
C ILE A 428 -29.84 3.22 14.24
N GLU A 429 -30.36 2.36 15.12
CA GLU A 429 -29.99 0.95 15.18
C GLU A 429 -30.30 0.23 13.86
N GLY A 430 -29.31 -0.49 13.32
CA GLY A 430 -29.41 -1.18 12.03
C GLY A 430 -29.02 -0.34 10.81
N LEU A 431 -28.72 0.95 10.98
CA LEU A 431 -28.04 1.77 9.98
C LEU A 431 -26.53 1.86 10.27
N SER A 432 -25.78 2.06 9.21
CA SER A 432 -24.34 2.36 9.21
C SER A 432 -24.08 3.57 8.31
N ALA A 433 -23.05 4.34 8.62
CA ALA A 433 -22.56 5.42 7.78
C ALA A 433 -21.08 5.15 7.46
N ILE A 434 -20.68 5.38 6.21
CA ILE A 434 -19.32 5.13 5.70
C ILE A 434 -18.98 6.24 4.71
N GLU A 435 -17.81 6.85 4.86
CA GLU A 435 -17.24 7.80 3.90
C GLU A 435 -16.34 7.06 2.89
N ASP A 436 -16.33 7.47 1.62
CA ASP A 436 -15.71 6.74 0.50
C ASP A 436 -14.32 7.24 0.06
N GLY A 437 -13.73 8.16 0.80
CA GLY A 437 -12.49 8.88 0.49
C GLY A 437 -12.66 10.10 -0.44
N ASN A 438 -13.87 10.38 -0.93
CA ASN A 438 -14.17 11.50 -1.83
C ASN A 438 -15.16 12.51 -1.22
N ALA A 439 -15.25 12.55 0.11
CA ALA A 439 -16.23 13.30 0.87
C ALA A 439 -17.68 12.91 0.54
N ILE A 440 -17.92 11.66 0.14
CA ILE A 440 -19.28 11.11 -0.04
C ILE A 440 -19.58 10.14 1.10
N VAL A 441 -20.55 10.51 1.94
CA VAL A 441 -21.03 9.66 3.04
C VAL A 441 -22.21 8.82 2.55
N THR A 442 -22.07 7.51 2.59
CA THR A 442 -23.15 6.54 2.33
C THR A 442 -23.76 6.07 3.64
N ILE A 443 -25.06 6.28 3.82
CA ILE A 443 -25.84 5.80 4.96
C ILE A 443 -26.68 4.63 4.47
N LYS A 444 -26.47 3.44 5.03
CA LYS A 444 -27.16 2.23 4.59
C LYS A 444 -27.48 1.26 5.72
N GLY A 445 -28.52 0.45 5.52
CA GLY A 445 -28.91 -0.63 6.44
C GLY A 445 -30.42 -0.76 6.57
N THR A 446 -30.88 -1.46 7.60
CA THR A 446 -32.31 -1.66 7.87
C THR A 446 -32.61 -1.25 9.30
N PRO A 447 -33.35 -0.15 9.56
CA PRO A 447 -33.68 0.28 10.91
C PRO A 447 -34.44 -0.82 11.66
N THR A 448 -33.96 -1.24 12.84
CA THR A 448 -34.56 -2.35 13.58
C THR A 448 -35.67 -1.91 14.53
N LYS A 449 -35.76 -0.61 14.83
CA LYS A 449 -36.75 -0.01 15.74
C LYS A 449 -37.29 1.29 15.19
N ALA A 450 -38.58 1.53 15.41
CA ALA A 450 -39.18 2.86 15.25
C ALA A 450 -38.65 3.81 16.32
N GLY A 451 -38.67 5.11 16.03
CA GLY A 451 -38.17 6.13 16.95
C GLY A 451 -38.39 7.55 16.46
N ASP A 452 -38.47 8.48 17.40
CA ASP A 452 -38.64 9.91 17.12
C ASP A 452 -37.47 10.48 16.32
N SER A 453 -37.72 11.57 15.58
CA SER A 453 -36.65 12.35 14.93
C SER A 453 -35.63 12.88 15.93
N GLY A 454 -34.36 13.02 15.54
CA GLY A 454 -33.33 13.62 16.39
C GLY A 454 -32.10 12.74 16.63
N ALA A 455 -32.08 11.50 16.13
CA ALA A 455 -30.88 10.68 16.15
C ALA A 455 -29.73 11.35 15.38
N ALA A 456 -28.50 11.23 15.86
CA ALA A 456 -27.36 11.94 15.27
C ALA A 456 -26.72 11.15 14.12
N LEU A 457 -26.55 11.77 12.96
CA LEU A 457 -25.55 11.39 11.95
C LEU A 457 -24.33 12.27 12.18
N THR A 458 -23.26 11.68 12.67
CA THR A 458 -22.01 12.39 12.96
C THR A 458 -21.15 12.45 11.71
N ILE A 459 -20.67 13.65 11.38
CA ILE A 459 -19.71 13.87 10.29
C ILE A 459 -18.57 14.73 10.85
N SER A 460 -17.34 14.36 10.57
CA SER A 460 -16.14 15.11 10.94
C SER A 460 -15.24 15.38 9.73
N ALA A 461 -14.38 16.38 9.89
CA ALA A 461 -13.30 16.67 8.96
C ALA A 461 -12.04 17.09 9.72
N THR A 462 -10.88 16.80 9.16
CA THR A 462 -9.56 17.13 9.72
C THR A 462 -8.64 17.74 8.68
N ASP A 463 -7.83 18.72 9.10
CA ASP A 463 -6.73 19.32 8.33
C ASP A 463 -5.39 18.56 8.53
N GLY A 464 -5.43 17.40 9.19
CA GLY A 464 -4.27 16.60 9.56
C GLY A 464 -3.64 16.98 10.91
N HIS A 465 -4.08 18.08 11.52
CA HIS A 465 -3.62 18.59 12.82
C HIS A 465 -4.75 18.63 13.84
N THR A 466 -5.93 19.11 13.44
CA THR A 466 -7.12 19.28 14.27
C THR A 466 -8.36 18.83 13.53
N ALA A 467 -9.35 18.32 14.28
CA ALA A 467 -10.60 17.84 13.73
C ALA A 467 -11.79 18.67 14.26
N VAL A 468 -12.77 18.89 13.40
CA VAL A 468 -14.07 19.44 13.77
C VAL A 468 -15.14 18.37 13.50
N GLN A 469 -16.15 18.32 14.35
CA GLN A 469 -17.25 17.36 14.26
C GLN A 469 -18.58 18.09 14.34
N ILE A 470 -19.53 17.67 13.53
CA ILE A 470 -20.93 18.07 13.61
C ILE A 470 -21.83 16.85 13.66
N ALA A 471 -23.09 17.09 14.05
CA ALA A 471 -24.15 16.12 13.89
C ALA A 471 -25.27 16.74 13.03
N LEU A 472 -25.74 15.99 12.03
CA LEU A 472 -27.02 16.22 11.38
C LEU A 472 -28.10 15.42 12.13
N SER A 473 -29.29 15.99 12.23
CA SER A 473 -30.43 15.34 12.86
C SER A 473 -31.12 14.42 11.86
N MET A 474 -31.20 13.13 12.14
CA MET A 474 -31.93 12.16 11.33
C MET A 474 -33.45 12.32 11.53
N PRO A 475 -34.27 12.06 10.49
CA PRO A 475 -35.72 12.11 10.61
C PRO A 475 -36.27 10.95 11.46
N GLU A 476 -37.57 11.01 11.76
CA GLU A 476 -38.29 9.96 12.47
C GLU A 476 -38.22 8.63 11.70
N VAL A 477 -37.99 7.52 12.41
CA VAL A 477 -38.18 6.17 11.87
C VAL A 477 -39.60 5.74 12.15
N LYS A 478 -40.43 5.69 11.11
CA LYS A 478 -41.83 5.30 11.24
C LYS A 478 -41.95 3.85 11.67
N GLU A 479 -42.99 3.55 12.45
CA GLU A 479 -43.37 2.16 12.71
C GLU A 479 -43.57 1.41 11.39
N GLY A 480 -43.00 0.21 11.33
CA GLY A 480 -43.29 -0.72 10.25
C GLY A 480 -44.79 -0.96 10.20
N VAL A 481 -45.37 -1.04 8.99
CA VAL A 481 -46.71 -1.62 8.87
C VAL A 481 -46.58 -3.06 9.36
N THR A 482 -47.31 -3.46 10.40
CA THR A 482 -47.41 -4.88 10.73
C THR A 482 -48.21 -5.52 9.60
N PRO A 483 -47.58 -6.34 8.73
CA PRO A 483 -48.36 -7.26 7.93
C PRO A 483 -49.09 -8.18 8.92
N PRO A 484 -50.22 -8.84 8.57
CA PRO A 484 -50.61 -10.04 9.30
C PRO A 484 -49.36 -10.93 9.39
N PRO A 485 -49.12 -11.64 10.52
CA PRO A 485 -47.90 -12.41 10.71
C PRO A 485 -47.63 -13.16 9.41
N THR A 486 -46.53 -12.82 8.75
CA THR A 486 -46.12 -13.48 7.52
C THR A 486 -46.09 -14.95 7.89
N ALA A 487 -46.93 -15.75 7.24
CA ALA A 487 -46.99 -17.18 7.49
C ALA A 487 -45.55 -17.69 7.52
N HIS A 488 -45.22 -18.46 8.57
CA HIS A 488 -43.90 -19.06 8.73
C HIS A 488 -43.50 -19.71 7.40
N PRO A 489 -42.21 -19.71 7.00
CA PRO A 489 -41.81 -20.17 5.66
C PRO A 489 -42.28 -21.58 5.27
N LEU A 490 -42.65 -22.41 6.25
CA LEU A 490 -43.19 -23.75 6.07
C LEU A 490 -44.73 -23.81 5.96
N GLU A 491 -45.46 -22.76 6.32
CA GLU A 491 -46.92 -22.70 6.26
C GLU A 491 -47.44 -22.47 4.83
N GLY A 492 -48.63 -23.02 4.55
CA GLY A 492 -49.39 -22.73 3.33
C GLY A 492 -48.96 -23.49 2.07
N LYS A 493 -48.09 -24.49 2.18
CA LYS A 493 -47.75 -25.44 1.12
C LYS A 493 -47.35 -26.80 1.67
N THR A 494 -47.40 -27.82 0.81
CA THR A 494 -46.90 -29.16 1.10
C THR A 494 -45.39 -29.22 0.86
N TRP A 495 -44.69 -29.87 1.76
CA TRP A 495 -43.27 -30.20 1.68
C TRP A 495 -43.10 -31.70 1.56
N TYR A 496 -42.06 -32.12 0.86
CA TYR A 496 -41.75 -33.52 0.61
C TYR A 496 -40.36 -33.83 1.14
N TYR A 497 -40.17 -34.94 1.82
CA TYR A 497 -38.88 -35.36 2.35
C TYR A 497 -38.80 -36.87 2.41
N LEU A 498 -37.59 -37.40 2.54
CA LEU A 498 -37.40 -38.84 2.71
C LEU A 498 -37.22 -39.15 4.18
N GLU A 499 -37.83 -40.25 4.62
CA GLU A 499 -37.75 -40.79 5.98
C GLU A 499 -37.26 -42.24 5.95
N HIS A 500 -36.61 -42.70 7.01
CA HIS A 500 -36.35 -44.11 7.23
C HIS A 500 -37.13 -44.66 8.44
N GLY A 501 -37.74 -45.83 8.32
CA GLY A 501 -38.44 -46.46 9.44
C GLY A 501 -39.01 -47.83 9.09
N SER A 502 -39.38 -48.62 10.10
CA SER A 502 -39.97 -49.95 9.90
C SER A 502 -41.49 -49.92 9.70
N ASP A 503 -42.19 -48.89 10.19
CA ASP A 503 -43.63 -48.73 9.98
C ASP A 503 -43.96 -48.49 8.50
N ASP A 504 -44.82 -49.37 7.94
CA ASP A 504 -45.35 -49.32 6.57
C ASP A 504 -46.83 -48.93 6.49
N GLY A 505 -47.42 -48.48 7.60
CA GLY A 505 -48.79 -48.00 7.67
C GLY A 505 -49.84 -49.09 7.85
N ASP A 506 -49.43 -50.34 8.11
CA ASP A 506 -50.30 -51.42 8.52
C ASP A 506 -49.87 -52.03 9.88
N ASP A 507 -50.79 -52.71 10.57
CA ASP A 507 -50.51 -53.37 11.86
C ASP A 507 -49.85 -54.77 11.65
N ASN A 508 -49.19 -55.03 10.50
CA ASN A 508 -48.61 -56.33 10.18
C ASN A 508 -47.09 -56.36 10.42
N ASP A 509 -46.67 -57.06 11.48
CA ASP A 509 -45.24 -57.23 11.84
C ASP A 509 -44.42 -58.12 10.86
N GLU A 510 -44.93 -58.44 9.66
CA GLU A 510 -44.26 -59.32 8.69
C GLU A 510 -42.93 -58.74 8.19
N PHE A 511 -42.79 -57.41 8.17
CA PHE A 511 -41.62 -56.69 7.67
C PHE A 511 -41.12 -55.61 8.64
N ASP A 512 -40.85 -55.98 9.90
CA ASP A 512 -40.28 -55.07 10.92
C ASP A 512 -38.78 -54.78 10.67
N TYR A 513 -38.48 -54.04 9.60
CA TYR A 513 -37.15 -53.54 9.29
C TYR A 513 -37.21 -52.19 8.58
N SER A 514 -36.17 -51.37 8.77
CA SER A 514 -36.13 -50.00 8.25
C SER A 514 -36.09 -49.95 6.72
N ARG A 515 -36.97 -49.15 6.14
CA ARG A 515 -37.11 -48.87 4.70
C ARG A 515 -37.12 -47.35 4.50
N VAL A 516 -36.80 -46.89 3.29
CA VAL A 516 -36.93 -45.47 2.92
C VAL A 516 -38.32 -45.21 2.35
N TRP A 517 -38.96 -44.16 2.86
CA TRP A 517 -40.29 -43.71 2.51
C TRP A 517 -40.25 -42.25 2.05
N CYS A 518 -41.06 -41.89 1.05
CA CYS A 518 -41.38 -40.49 0.83
C CYS A 518 -42.52 -40.03 1.74
N GLU A 519 -42.23 -39.00 2.52
CA GLU A 519 -43.18 -38.32 3.39
C GLU A 519 -43.60 -36.99 2.76
N SER A 520 -44.86 -36.65 2.96
CA SER A 520 -45.43 -35.35 2.65
C SER A 520 -45.91 -34.71 3.94
N ILE A 521 -45.65 -33.41 4.13
CA ILE A 521 -46.06 -32.66 5.32
C ILE A 521 -46.57 -31.27 4.97
N LYS A 522 -47.67 -30.84 5.59
CA LYS A 522 -48.29 -29.53 5.36
C LYS A 522 -48.69 -28.89 6.69
N PHE A 523 -48.25 -27.65 6.91
CA PHE A 523 -48.61 -26.82 8.06
C PHE A 523 -49.70 -25.84 7.64
N GLU A 524 -50.94 -26.06 8.10
CA GLU A 524 -52.08 -25.22 7.74
C GLU A 524 -53.09 -25.11 8.89
N GLY A 525 -53.48 -23.89 9.24
CA GLY A 525 -54.55 -23.65 10.21
C GLY A 525 -54.26 -24.14 11.64
N GLY A 526 -52.99 -24.24 12.03
CA GLY A 526 -52.56 -24.78 13.33
C GLY A 526 -52.55 -26.31 13.41
N VAL A 527 -52.78 -27.01 12.29
CA VAL A 527 -52.76 -28.47 12.18
C VAL A 527 -51.57 -28.92 11.32
N VAL A 528 -50.93 -30.01 11.72
CA VAL A 528 -49.91 -30.69 10.91
C VAL A 528 -50.59 -31.82 10.15
N TYR A 529 -50.63 -31.70 8.83
CA TYR A 529 -51.09 -32.77 7.95
C TYR A 529 -49.89 -33.52 7.39
N GLY A 530 -50.04 -34.82 7.18
CA GLY A 530 -49.11 -35.63 6.42
C GLY A 530 -49.78 -36.80 5.73
N ASN A 531 -49.00 -37.56 4.97
CA ASN A 531 -49.50 -38.75 4.30
C ASN A 531 -49.65 -39.92 5.27
N VAL A 532 -50.48 -40.89 4.89
CA VAL A 532 -50.51 -42.24 5.47
C VAL A 532 -49.59 -43.12 4.63
N ARG A 533 -48.68 -43.86 5.28
CA ARG A 533 -47.75 -44.76 4.60
C ARG A 533 -48.47 -45.91 3.89
N SER A 534 -47.91 -46.30 2.76
CA SER A 534 -48.30 -47.47 1.97
C SER A 534 -47.10 -47.92 1.12
N SER A 535 -47.19 -49.09 0.49
CA SER A 535 -46.13 -49.57 -0.40
C SER A 535 -45.78 -48.62 -1.55
N GLU A 536 -46.72 -47.77 -1.99
CA GLU A 536 -46.50 -46.76 -3.04
C GLU A 536 -45.50 -45.69 -2.58
N ASN A 537 -45.42 -45.42 -1.27
CA ASN A 537 -44.51 -44.43 -0.69
C ASN A 537 -43.02 -44.80 -0.80
N ARG A 538 -42.71 -46.00 -1.28
CA ARG A 538 -41.34 -46.42 -1.59
C ARG A 538 -40.82 -45.81 -2.90
N THR A 539 -41.70 -45.27 -3.75
CA THR A 539 -41.33 -44.63 -5.03
C THR A 539 -42.01 -43.30 -5.28
N GLU A 540 -43.10 -42.98 -4.58
CA GLU A 540 -43.89 -41.76 -4.82
C GLU A 540 -44.27 -41.07 -3.51
N CYS A 541 -44.40 -39.75 -3.53
CA CYS A 541 -44.89 -38.99 -2.38
C CYS A 541 -46.42 -38.81 -2.49
N THR A 542 -47.17 -39.33 -1.54
CA THR A 542 -48.65 -39.22 -1.55
C THR A 542 -49.12 -37.96 -0.81
N ASP A 543 -50.39 -37.57 -0.98
CA ASP A 543 -50.91 -36.31 -0.46
C ASP A 543 -50.86 -36.19 1.07
N ALA A 544 -50.51 -34.99 1.55
CA ALA A 544 -50.54 -34.62 2.97
C ALA A 544 -51.92 -34.10 3.40
N ASP A 545 -52.92 -34.99 3.44
CA ASP A 545 -54.32 -34.65 3.73
C ASP A 545 -54.84 -35.16 5.08
N THR A 546 -54.05 -35.97 5.77
CA THR A 546 -54.42 -36.62 7.03
C THR A 546 -53.72 -35.96 8.20
N GLN A 547 -54.45 -35.66 9.28
CA GLN A 547 -53.83 -35.15 10.50
C GLN A 547 -53.03 -36.27 11.16
N LYS A 548 -51.69 -36.19 11.13
CA LYS A 548 -50.80 -37.17 11.78
C LYS A 548 -51.04 -37.12 13.28
N GLU A 549 -51.44 -38.20 13.94
CA GLU A 549 -51.46 -38.31 15.42
C GLU A 549 -52.01 -37.07 16.17
N GLN A 550 -53.18 -36.57 15.75
CA GLN A 550 -53.78 -35.34 16.31
C GLN A 550 -52.83 -34.12 16.35
N ALA A 551 -51.83 -34.08 15.45
CA ALA A 551 -50.73 -33.15 15.51
C ALA A 551 -51.18 -31.72 15.22
N THR A 552 -50.63 -30.81 16.02
CA THR A 552 -50.87 -29.38 15.94
C THR A 552 -49.56 -28.64 15.84
N TYR A 553 -49.59 -27.41 15.34
CA TYR A 553 -48.44 -26.54 15.38
C TYR A 553 -48.81 -25.12 15.80
N LYS A 554 -47.84 -24.41 16.35
CA LYS A 554 -47.90 -22.98 16.62
C LYS A 554 -46.59 -22.32 16.21
N VAL A 555 -46.67 -21.04 15.84
CA VAL A 555 -45.48 -20.23 15.57
C VAL A 555 -45.22 -19.34 16.78
N GLU A 556 -44.10 -19.56 17.46
CA GLU A 556 -43.67 -18.78 18.63
C GLU A 556 -42.32 -18.13 18.34
N ASN A 557 -42.27 -16.79 18.40
CA ASN A 557 -41.05 -16.01 18.11
C ASN A 557 -40.40 -16.36 16.76
N GLY A 558 -41.22 -16.67 15.74
CA GLY A 558 -40.75 -17.05 14.41
C GLY A 558 -40.29 -18.51 14.27
N ARG A 559 -40.40 -19.33 15.33
CA ARG A 559 -40.08 -20.76 15.32
C ARG A 559 -41.37 -21.58 15.25
N LEU A 560 -41.38 -22.64 14.45
CA LEU A 560 -42.53 -23.54 14.34
C LEU A 560 -42.39 -24.66 15.39
N ILE A 561 -43.36 -24.75 16.29
CA ILE A 561 -43.43 -25.80 17.33
C ILE A 561 -44.55 -26.75 16.96
N THR A 562 -44.21 -28.02 16.70
CA THR A 562 -45.17 -29.10 16.45
C THR A 562 -45.39 -29.93 17.70
N THR A 563 -46.62 -30.38 17.92
CA THR A 563 -46.98 -31.28 19.02
C THR A 563 -47.80 -32.44 18.47
N PHE A 564 -47.35 -33.66 18.71
CA PHE A 564 -47.98 -34.93 18.30
C PHE A 564 -48.60 -35.61 19.53
N GLN A 565 -49.77 -36.22 19.37
CA GLN A 565 -50.49 -36.93 20.43
C GLN A 565 -50.98 -38.29 19.92
N PHE A 566 -50.39 -39.35 20.47
CA PHE A 566 -50.70 -40.73 20.12
C PHE A 566 -50.93 -41.59 21.37
N GLU A 567 -51.46 -42.80 21.18
CA GLU A 567 -51.62 -43.79 22.24
C GLU A 567 -50.69 -44.96 21.98
N GLU A 568 -49.85 -45.30 22.96
CA GLU A 568 -48.98 -46.48 22.94
C GLU A 568 -49.26 -47.29 24.21
N ASP A 569 -49.47 -48.60 24.08
CA ASP A 569 -49.84 -49.51 25.20
C ASP A 569 -51.04 -49.04 26.06
N GLY A 570 -51.94 -48.22 25.48
CA GLY A 570 -53.11 -47.65 26.16
C GLY A 570 -52.82 -46.43 27.03
N GLU A 571 -51.60 -45.88 26.96
CA GLU A 571 -51.22 -44.59 27.55
C GLU A 571 -51.18 -43.50 26.47
N SER A 572 -51.73 -42.32 26.77
CA SER A 572 -51.66 -41.17 25.87
C SER A 572 -50.32 -40.46 26.06
N LEU A 573 -49.52 -40.43 24.99
CA LEU A 573 -48.21 -39.80 24.93
C LEU A 573 -48.31 -38.47 24.18
N THR A 574 -47.36 -37.58 24.44
CA THR A 574 -47.27 -36.28 23.77
C THR A 574 -45.81 -35.99 23.48
N GLU A 575 -45.49 -35.85 22.21
CA GLU A 575 -44.18 -35.45 21.74
C GLU A 575 -44.24 -34.04 21.17
N SER A 576 -43.16 -33.29 21.28
CA SER A 576 -43.10 -31.95 20.71
C SER A 576 -41.72 -31.63 20.17
N PHE A 577 -41.71 -31.03 19.00
CA PHE A 577 -40.50 -30.69 18.26
C PHE A 577 -40.50 -29.22 17.91
N GLU A 578 -39.33 -28.61 18.00
CA GLU A 578 -39.02 -27.37 17.31
C GLU A 578 -38.59 -27.71 15.88
N VAL A 579 -39.33 -27.22 14.89
CA VAL A 579 -39.03 -27.37 13.47
C VAL A 579 -38.39 -26.08 12.98
N ASP A 580 -37.07 -26.10 12.86
CA ASP A 580 -36.25 -24.95 12.53
C ASP A 580 -35.85 -24.96 11.05
N VAL A 581 -35.95 -23.81 10.39
CA VAL A 581 -35.46 -23.63 9.02
C VAL A 581 -34.01 -23.18 9.11
N ALA A 582 -33.10 -24.15 9.16
CA ALA A 582 -31.66 -23.91 9.30
C ALA A 582 -31.04 -23.20 8.07
N GLY A 583 -31.68 -23.28 6.90
CA GLY A 583 -31.22 -22.57 5.71
C GLY A 583 -32.03 -22.86 4.44
N ASN A 584 -31.70 -22.11 3.39
CA ASN A 584 -32.17 -22.42 2.04
C ASN A 584 -31.29 -23.53 1.44
N ALA A 585 -31.91 -24.49 0.75
CA ALA A 585 -31.22 -25.61 0.09
C ALA A 585 -31.43 -25.57 -1.43
N ASP A 586 -31.46 -24.36 -2.01
CA ASP A 586 -31.74 -24.14 -3.43
C ASP A 586 -30.71 -24.82 -4.37
N GLU A 587 -29.51 -25.11 -3.85
CA GLU A 587 -28.47 -25.87 -4.57
C GLU A 587 -28.81 -27.36 -4.70
N LEU A 588 -29.60 -27.92 -3.77
CA LEU A 588 -30.10 -29.31 -3.85
C LEU A 588 -31.30 -29.41 -4.80
N ALA A 589 -32.24 -28.47 -4.66
CA ALA A 589 -33.36 -28.29 -5.56
C ALA A 589 -34.00 -26.92 -5.32
N LYS A 590 -34.47 -26.29 -6.39
CA LYS A 590 -35.11 -24.97 -6.31
C LYS A 590 -36.27 -24.97 -5.30
N GLY A 591 -36.20 -24.08 -4.32
CA GLY A 591 -37.19 -23.91 -3.27
C GLY A 591 -37.06 -24.87 -2.08
N ALA A 592 -36.08 -25.78 -2.08
CA ALA A 592 -35.83 -26.68 -0.96
C ALA A 592 -35.29 -25.94 0.27
N LYS A 593 -35.47 -26.56 1.44
CA LYS A 593 -35.05 -26.04 2.74
C LYS A 593 -34.31 -27.11 3.53
N THR A 594 -33.29 -26.67 4.25
CA THR A 594 -32.67 -27.48 5.30
C THR A 594 -33.47 -27.29 6.58
N ILE A 595 -34.03 -28.38 7.09
CA ILE A 595 -34.86 -28.41 8.29
C ILE A 595 -34.13 -29.15 9.39
N VAL A 596 -34.14 -28.61 10.60
CA VAL A 596 -33.68 -29.32 11.80
C VAL A 596 -34.85 -29.47 12.75
N GLN A 597 -35.21 -30.71 13.05
CA GLN A 597 -36.22 -31.04 14.04
C GLN A 597 -35.53 -31.29 15.37
N ARG A 598 -35.85 -30.50 16.41
CA ARG A 598 -35.28 -30.62 17.75
C ARG A 598 -36.38 -31.03 18.73
N PRO A 599 -36.31 -32.23 19.32
CA PRO A 599 -37.21 -32.62 20.40
C PRO A 599 -37.13 -31.63 21.56
N ILE A 600 -38.27 -31.33 22.18
CA ILE A 600 -38.36 -30.48 23.38
C ILE A 600 -38.10 -31.31 24.66
N ALA A 601 -38.22 -32.64 24.59
CA ALA A 601 -37.81 -33.58 25.64
C ALA A 601 -36.27 -33.66 25.77
N LEU A 602 -35.76 -33.94 26.97
CA LEU A 602 -34.35 -33.75 27.35
C LEU A 602 -33.39 -34.88 26.89
N ASP A 603 -33.91 -36.02 26.45
CA ASP A 603 -33.14 -37.23 26.13
C ASP A 603 -33.10 -37.59 24.64
N GLU A 604 -34.00 -37.04 23.83
CA GLU A 604 -34.04 -37.24 22.39
C GLU A 604 -33.06 -36.31 21.64
N LYS A 605 -32.76 -36.66 20.38
CA LYS A 605 -31.71 -36.02 19.58
C LYS A 605 -32.32 -35.31 18.38
N ALA A 606 -31.68 -34.21 18.01
CA ALA A 606 -32.10 -33.43 16.87
C ALA A 606 -31.73 -34.12 15.56
N GLU A 607 -32.58 -33.96 14.54
CA GLU A 607 -32.42 -34.59 13.24
C GLU A 607 -32.55 -33.57 12.11
N ARG A 608 -31.74 -33.75 11.08
CA ARG A 608 -31.69 -32.88 9.91
C ARG A 608 -32.35 -33.55 8.70
N TYR A 609 -33.15 -32.75 8.00
CA TYR A 609 -33.90 -33.15 6.81
C TYR A 609 -33.74 -32.13 5.69
N THR A 610 -33.81 -32.60 4.45
CA THR A 610 -34.07 -31.73 3.30
C THR A 610 -35.55 -31.77 2.94
N TYR A 611 -36.23 -30.63 3.06
CA TYR A 611 -37.62 -30.47 2.63
C TYR A 611 -37.68 -29.88 1.23
N PHE A 612 -38.25 -30.63 0.29
CA PHE A 612 -38.44 -30.24 -1.09
C PHE A 612 -39.81 -29.59 -1.27
N ALA A 613 -39.86 -28.52 -2.08
CA ALA A 613 -41.11 -27.84 -2.43
C ALA A 613 -41.90 -28.54 -3.55
N ASP A 614 -41.30 -29.53 -4.21
CA ASP A 614 -41.86 -30.29 -5.32
C ASP A 614 -41.48 -31.77 -5.13
N ALA A 615 -42.48 -32.64 -5.15
CA ALA A 615 -42.38 -34.07 -4.90
C ALA A 615 -41.35 -34.74 -5.81
N ALA A 616 -41.25 -34.31 -7.07
CA ALA A 616 -40.34 -34.89 -8.05
C ALA A 616 -38.87 -34.87 -7.59
N ASN A 617 -38.48 -33.89 -6.77
CA ASN A 617 -37.11 -33.80 -6.26
C ASN A 617 -36.81 -34.86 -5.19
N ALA A 618 -37.77 -35.13 -4.28
CA ALA A 618 -37.65 -36.21 -3.31
C ALA A 618 -37.74 -37.57 -4.03
N GLU A 619 -38.69 -37.70 -4.96
CA GLU A 619 -38.93 -38.92 -5.73
C GLU A 619 -37.75 -39.32 -6.61
N SER A 620 -37.01 -38.36 -7.17
CA SER A 620 -35.82 -38.64 -7.99
C SER A 620 -34.77 -39.53 -7.29
N ARG A 621 -34.77 -39.52 -5.95
CA ARG A 621 -33.85 -40.30 -5.09
C ARG A 621 -34.36 -41.70 -4.77
N ILE A 622 -35.61 -42.00 -5.10
CA ILE A 622 -36.28 -43.27 -4.76
C ILE A 622 -36.93 -43.96 -5.97
N GLN A 623 -37.03 -43.29 -7.13
CA GLN A 623 -37.51 -43.84 -8.40
C GLN A 623 -36.38 -44.39 -9.28
N VAL A 624 -35.17 -44.53 -8.73
CA VAL A 624 -33.99 -45.01 -9.47
C VAL A 624 -34.12 -46.50 -9.77
N LYS A 625 -33.70 -46.90 -10.97
CA LYS A 625 -33.63 -48.31 -11.39
C LYS A 625 -32.19 -48.78 -11.47
N SER A 626 -31.97 -50.07 -11.24
CA SER A 626 -30.63 -50.66 -11.29
C SER A 626 -29.95 -50.52 -12.66
N ASP A 627 -30.72 -50.46 -13.75
CA ASP A 627 -30.29 -50.30 -15.14
C ASP A 627 -30.48 -48.88 -15.69
N ASP A 628 -30.83 -47.90 -14.85
CA ASP A 628 -30.74 -46.49 -15.26
C ASP A 628 -29.30 -46.14 -15.67
N SER A 629 -29.04 -44.96 -16.24
CA SER A 629 -27.69 -44.46 -16.50
C SER A 629 -27.10 -43.76 -15.25
N TYR A 630 -25.77 -43.60 -15.20
CA TYR A 630 -25.08 -43.04 -14.04
C TYR A 630 -25.64 -41.68 -13.59
N ASP A 631 -26.12 -40.86 -14.52
CA ASP A 631 -26.63 -39.51 -14.28
C ASP A 631 -27.96 -39.46 -13.51
N LYS A 632 -28.59 -40.62 -13.30
CA LYS A 632 -29.79 -40.79 -12.47
C LYS A 632 -29.54 -41.54 -11.17
N ARG A 633 -28.37 -42.14 -11.01
CA ARG A 633 -27.98 -42.96 -9.86
C ARG A 633 -27.23 -42.17 -8.80
N PHE A 634 -27.57 -40.90 -8.62
CA PHE A 634 -27.00 -40.06 -7.58
C PHE A 634 -27.99 -38.99 -7.09
N GLY A 635 -27.72 -38.46 -5.90
CA GLY A 635 -28.36 -37.26 -5.40
C GLY A 635 -27.35 -36.38 -4.66
N TYR A 636 -27.54 -35.06 -4.74
CA TYR A 636 -26.73 -34.15 -3.94
C TYR A 636 -27.22 -34.09 -2.49
N ILE A 637 -26.29 -34.03 -1.53
CA ILE A 637 -26.58 -33.74 -0.13
C ILE A 637 -25.53 -32.77 0.42
N TYR A 638 -25.86 -32.05 1.49
CA TYR A 638 -24.87 -31.26 2.21
C TYR A 638 -24.02 -32.17 3.09
N LEU A 639 -22.72 -32.26 2.78
CA LEU A 639 -21.72 -33.00 3.52
C LEU A 639 -20.88 -32.06 4.40
N PRO A 640 -20.35 -32.53 5.54
CA PRO A 640 -19.51 -31.71 6.40
C PRO A 640 -18.20 -31.30 5.68
N ALA A 641 -17.82 -30.04 5.82
CA ALA A 641 -16.55 -29.51 5.31
C ALA A 641 -15.45 -29.50 6.40
N GLU A 642 -14.20 -29.19 6.04
CA GLU A 642 -13.07 -29.08 6.99
C GLU A 642 -13.29 -28.03 8.09
N GLN A 643 -14.11 -27.00 7.83
CA GLN A 643 -14.42 -25.95 8.80
C GLN A 643 -15.69 -26.29 9.58
N ASP A 644 -15.64 -26.13 10.90
CA ASP A 644 -16.78 -26.34 11.78
C ASP A 644 -18.02 -25.56 11.32
N ASN A 645 -19.16 -26.26 11.22
CA ASN A 645 -20.46 -25.72 10.78
C ASN A 645 -20.48 -25.16 9.34
N VAL A 646 -19.53 -25.58 8.50
CA VAL A 646 -19.55 -25.34 7.05
C VAL A 646 -19.88 -26.65 6.35
N TYR A 647 -20.63 -26.55 5.25
CA TYR A 647 -21.08 -27.70 4.48
C TYR A 647 -20.68 -27.54 3.02
N ASP A 648 -20.24 -28.64 2.43
CA ASP A 648 -19.97 -28.76 1.01
C ASP A 648 -21.12 -29.48 0.32
N LEU A 649 -21.37 -29.15 -0.95
CA LEU A 649 -22.31 -29.87 -1.78
C LEU A 649 -21.68 -31.20 -2.23
N GLY A 650 -22.08 -32.29 -1.60
CA GLY A 650 -21.59 -33.63 -1.90
C GLY A 650 -22.48 -34.37 -2.89
N MET A 651 -21.87 -35.08 -3.84
CA MET A 651 -22.55 -36.00 -4.73
C MET A 651 -22.54 -37.39 -4.10
N VAL A 652 -23.73 -37.97 -3.87
CA VAL A 652 -23.85 -39.34 -3.35
C VAL A 652 -24.47 -40.23 -4.41
N SER A 653 -23.63 -41.09 -4.99
CA SER A 653 -24.05 -42.08 -5.99
C SER A 653 -24.32 -43.43 -5.34
N PHE A 654 -25.19 -44.23 -5.93
CA PHE A 654 -25.52 -45.56 -5.43
C PHE A 654 -25.87 -46.51 -6.56
N ALA A 655 -25.54 -47.79 -6.40
CA ALA A 655 -25.86 -48.79 -7.40
C ALA A 655 -26.12 -50.16 -6.80
N LEU A 656 -26.87 -50.96 -7.56
CA LEU A 656 -27.15 -52.36 -7.32
C LEU A 656 -26.87 -53.11 -8.62
N VAL A 657 -25.91 -54.03 -8.62
CA VAL A 657 -25.40 -54.67 -9.82
C VAL A 657 -25.24 -56.18 -9.65
N GLU A 658 -25.41 -56.92 -10.74
CA GLU A 658 -25.08 -58.36 -10.79
C GLU A 658 -23.66 -58.54 -11.36
N GLY A 659 -22.74 -59.06 -10.53
CA GLY A 659 -21.37 -59.33 -10.92
C GLY A 659 -21.06 -60.82 -11.04
N SER A 660 -19.83 -61.16 -11.47
CA SER A 660 -19.39 -62.56 -11.64
C SER A 660 -19.34 -63.39 -10.34
N GLN A 661 -19.52 -62.76 -9.17
CA GLN A 661 -19.48 -63.38 -7.83
C GLN A 661 -20.79 -63.21 -7.06
N GLY A 662 -21.88 -62.84 -7.74
CA GLY A 662 -23.18 -62.51 -7.12
C GLY A 662 -23.49 -61.01 -7.20
N TYR A 663 -24.53 -60.61 -6.49
CA TYR A 663 -24.97 -59.22 -6.43
C TYR A 663 -23.98 -58.36 -5.63
N LYS A 664 -23.92 -57.07 -5.94
CA LYS A 664 -23.17 -56.06 -5.20
C LYS A 664 -24.01 -54.81 -5.09
N ALA A 665 -23.93 -54.15 -3.95
CA ALA A 665 -24.49 -52.82 -3.79
C ALA A 665 -23.45 -51.90 -3.17
N TYR A 666 -23.45 -50.63 -3.60
CA TYR A 666 -22.53 -49.64 -3.07
C TYR A 666 -23.14 -48.24 -3.04
N ILE A 667 -22.61 -47.40 -2.16
CA ILE A 667 -22.85 -45.95 -2.12
C ILE A 667 -21.49 -45.27 -2.16
N ASN A 668 -21.29 -44.29 -3.04
CA ASN A 668 -20.06 -43.48 -3.05
C ASN A 668 -20.38 -42.04 -2.70
N PHE A 669 -19.53 -41.45 -1.87
CA PHE A 669 -19.57 -40.05 -1.44
C PHE A 669 -18.40 -39.32 -2.06
N ASP A 670 -18.70 -38.27 -2.82
CA ASP A 670 -17.71 -37.45 -3.51
C ASP A 670 -18.00 -35.96 -3.27
N VAL A 671 -16.95 -35.17 -3.09
CA VAL A 671 -17.00 -33.71 -2.96
C VAL A 671 -16.03 -33.13 -3.98
N GLU A 672 -16.56 -32.38 -4.95
CA GLU A 672 -15.77 -31.91 -6.09
C GLU A 672 -14.51 -31.13 -5.63
N GLY A 673 -13.35 -31.67 -5.98
CA GLY A 673 -12.04 -31.07 -5.71
C GLY A 673 -11.59 -31.09 -4.24
N LYS A 674 -12.13 -31.99 -3.41
CA LYS A 674 -11.78 -32.13 -1.99
C LYS A 674 -11.71 -33.58 -1.54
N ASP A 675 -10.90 -33.84 -0.50
CA ASP A 675 -10.85 -35.14 0.16
C ASP A 675 -12.13 -35.39 0.98
N PHE A 676 -12.72 -36.56 0.81
CA PHE A 676 -13.85 -37.05 1.59
C PHE A 676 -13.68 -38.54 1.89
N SER A 677 -13.15 -38.89 3.05
CA SER A 677 -12.72 -40.27 3.35
C SER A 677 -13.64 -41.00 4.34
N CYS A 678 -13.36 -42.29 4.59
CA CYS A 678 -14.07 -43.04 5.62
C CYS A 678 -13.90 -42.48 7.03
N ASP A 679 -12.83 -41.76 7.32
CA ASP A 679 -12.65 -41.12 8.63
C ASP A 679 -13.77 -40.07 8.86
N THR A 680 -14.12 -39.31 7.82
CA THR A 680 -15.23 -38.36 7.85
C THR A 680 -16.58 -39.09 7.92
N ILE A 681 -16.76 -40.17 7.16
CA ILE A 681 -17.98 -40.99 7.25
C ILE A 681 -18.18 -41.52 8.68
N ASP A 682 -17.15 -42.10 9.30
CA ASP A 682 -17.24 -42.74 10.62
C ASP A 682 -17.45 -41.72 11.75
N GLU A 683 -17.07 -40.45 11.54
CA GLU A 683 -17.39 -39.36 12.45
C GLU A 683 -18.90 -39.04 12.43
N PHE A 684 -19.48 -38.91 11.24
CA PHE A 684 -20.83 -38.37 11.07
C PHE A 684 -21.93 -39.43 10.96
N TYR A 685 -21.61 -40.65 10.53
CA TYR A 685 -22.55 -41.76 10.38
C TYR A 685 -22.19 -42.92 11.31
N LYS A 686 -23.19 -43.50 11.97
CA LYS A 686 -22.99 -44.63 12.90
C LYS A 686 -23.00 -46.00 12.20
N SER A 687 -23.74 -46.12 11.10
CA SER A 687 -23.85 -47.36 10.34
C SER A 687 -24.56 -47.11 9.00
N PHE A 688 -24.39 -48.06 8.08
CA PHE A 688 -25.12 -48.12 6.82
C PHE A 688 -25.84 -49.46 6.68
N THR A 689 -27.05 -49.45 6.13
CA THR A 689 -27.84 -50.64 5.83
C THR A 689 -28.37 -50.60 4.40
N PHE A 690 -28.44 -51.79 3.82
CA PHE A 690 -29.14 -52.08 2.58
C PHE A 690 -30.28 -53.05 2.91
N SER A 691 -31.53 -52.67 2.62
CA SER A 691 -32.71 -53.43 3.06
C SER A 691 -33.71 -53.73 1.94
N GLY A 692 -34.47 -54.82 2.08
CA GLY A 692 -35.44 -55.26 1.08
C GLY A 692 -36.21 -56.52 1.49
N ASN A 693 -37.44 -56.66 0.97
CA ASN A 693 -38.39 -57.69 1.42
C ASN A 693 -37.88 -59.12 1.23
N ASP A 694 -37.11 -59.38 0.18
CA ASP A 694 -36.58 -60.68 -0.20
C ASP A 694 -35.13 -60.90 0.27
N LEU A 695 -34.50 -59.90 0.90
CA LEU A 695 -33.24 -60.11 1.61
C LEU A 695 -33.56 -61.00 2.80
N THR A 696 -33.07 -62.24 2.81
CA THR A 696 -33.14 -63.10 3.99
C THR A 696 -31.72 -63.51 4.32
N THR A 697 -31.11 -62.84 5.30
CA THR A 697 -29.80 -63.23 5.78
C THR A 697 -29.87 -64.59 6.51
N PRO A 698 -28.73 -65.25 6.78
CA PRO A 698 -28.70 -66.48 7.60
C PRO A 698 -29.34 -66.35 8.99
N TYR A 699 -29.63 -65.12 9.45
CA TYR A 699 -30.28 -64.80 10.72
C TYR A 699 -31.73 -64.33 10.56
N SER A 700 -32.33 -64.54 9.39
CA SER A 700 -33.69 -64.10 9.05
C SER A 700 -33.89 -62.57 9.12
N GLN A 701 -32.84 -61.81 8.82
CA GLN A 701 -32.94 -60.35 8.73
C GLN A 701 -33.19 -59.92 7.28
N HIS A 702 -33.91 -58.81 7.13
CA HIS A 702 -34.22 -58.18 5.85
C HIS A 702 -33.28 -57.03 5.46
N TYR A 703 -32.10 -56.99 6.08
CA TYR A 703 -31.10 -55.97 5.82
C TYR A 703 -29.68 -56.52 5.91
N ILE A 704 -28.74 -55.81 5.28
CA ILE A 704 -27.31 -56.10 5.25
C ILE A 704 -26.54 -54.84 5.64
N GLY A 705 -25.54 -54.98 6.50
CA GLY A 705 -24.68 -53.87 6.90
C GLY A 705 -23.66 -53.50 5.82
N GLY A 706 -23.37 -52.20 5.69
CA GLY A 706 -22.32 -51.70 4.81
C GLY A 706 -20.98 -51.55 5.54
N SER A 707 -19.88 -51.63 4.79
CA SER A 707 -18.54 -51.28 5.26
C SER A 707 -17.92 -50.18 4.41
N CYS A 708 -17.29 -49.20 5.05
CA CYS A 708 -16.65 -48.09 4.36
C CYS A 708 -15.23 -48.48 3.88
N ASN A 709 -14.87 -48.07 2.67
CA ASN A 709 -13.50 -48.09 2.15
C ASN A 709 -13.17 -46.72 1.53
N THR A 710 -12.04 -46.15 1.94
CA THR A 710 -11.49 -44.95 1.29
C THR A 710 -10.82 -45.37 -0.01
N ILE A 711 -11.15 -44.68 -1.10
CA ILE A 711 -10.58 -44.89 -2.42
C ILE A 711 -9.88 -43.60 -2.84
N THR A 712 -8.61 -43.71 -3.21
CA THR A 712 -7.85 -42.57 -3.75
C THR A 712 -7.94 -42.59 -5.27
N ASP A 713 -8.47 -41.52 -5.86
CA ASP A 713 -8.48 -41.32 -7.32
C ASP A 713 -7.76 -40.02 -7.70
N GLU A 714 -6.80 -40.17 -8.62
CA GLU A 714 -5.84 -39.14 -9.04
C GLU A 714 -5.18 -38.35 -7.88
N GLU A 715 -5.87 -37.31 -7.40
CA GLU A 715 -5.43 -36.28 -6.45
C GLU A 715 -6.25 -36.24 -5.16
N TYR A 716 -7.46 -36.83 -5.12
CA TYR A 716 -8.39 -36.73 -3.99
C TYR A 716 -8.89 -38.09 -3.49
N ASP A 717 -9.16 -38.19 -2.19
CA ASP A 717 -9.80 -39.35 -1.57
C ASP A 717 -11.33 -39.23 -1.61
N TYR A 718 -12.03 -40.32 -1.91
CA TYR A 718 -13.49 -40.43 -1.79
C TYR A 718 -13.90 -41.68 -0.99
N ALA A 719 -15.10 -41.67 -0.39
CA ALA A 719 -15.56 -42.74 0.49
C ALA A 719 -16.57 -43.65 -0.22
N SER A 720 -16.39 -44.97 -0.13
CA SER A 720 -17.29 -45.95 -0.72
C SER A 720 -17.80 -46.94 0.33
N ILE A 721 -19.12 -47.01 0.49
CA ILE A 721 -19.81 -47.99 1.32
C ILE A 721 -20.12 -49.20 0.46
N TYR A 722 -19.59 -50.37 0.83
CA TYR A 722 -19.84 -51.64 0.17
C TYR A 722 -20.77 -52.52 1.00
N PHE A 723 -21.80 -53.08 0.36
CA PHE A 723 -22.70 -54.06 0.97
C PHE A 723 -22.42 -55.45 0.38
N ASP A 724 -22.03 -56.40 1.24
CA ASP A 724 -21.70 -57.76 0.81
C ASP A 724 -22.97 -58.60 0.61
N LEU A 725 -23.42 -58.72 -0.64
CA LEU A 725 -24.56 -59.55 -1.03
C LEU A 725 -24.14 -60.96 -1.50
N SER A 726 -22.92 -61.41 -1.22
CA SER A 726 -22.41 -62.71 -1.72
C SER A 726 -23.20 -63.94 -1.27
N GLN A 727 -23.99 -63.82 -0.20
CA GLN A 727 -24.87 -64.88 0.31
C GLN A 727 -26.30 -64.85 -0.27
N ILE A 728 -26.63 -63.82 -1.05
CA ILE A 728 -27.96 -63.65 -1.65
C ILE A 728 -28.01 -64.40 -2.99
N GLN A 729 -28.95 -65.34 -3.10
CA GLN A 729 -29.06 -66.24 -4.27
C GLN A 729 -29.77 -65.58 -5.47
N SER A 730 -30.74 -64.71 -5.20
CA SER A 730 -31.50 -63.97 -6.21
C SER A 730 -32.11 -62.74 -5.58
N LEU A 731 -32.28 -61.69 -6.40
CA LEU A 731 -33.07 -60.51 -6.09
C LEU A 731 -34.34 -60.54 -6.96
N ASP A 732 -35.49 -60.26 -6.34
CA ASP A 732 -36.77 -60.26 -7.02
C ASP A 732 -36.90 -59.05 -7.95
N VAL A 733 -37.15 -59.31 -9.24
CA VAL A 733 -37.34 -58.26 -10.24
C VAL A 733 -38.58 -57.43 -9.89
N LYS A 734 -38.45 -56.10 -9.95
CA LYS A 734 -39.38 -55.07 -9.47
C LYS A 734 -39.47 -54.93 -7.95
N ASN A 735 -38.65 -55.64 -7.18
CA ASN A 735 -38.54 -55.32 -5.77
C ASN A 735 -37.74 -54.03 -5.60
N ILE A 736 -38.11 -53.26 -4.58
CA ILE A 736 -37.45 -52.02 -4.20
C ILE A 736 -36.52 -52.33 -3.03
N TYR A 737 -35.31 -51.79 -3.07
CA TYR A 737 -34.32 -51.89 -2.01
C TYR A 737 -33.95 -50.50 -1.51
N SER A 738 -33.69 -50.39 -0.22
CA SER A 738 -33.37 -49.12 0.44
C SER A 738 -31.91 -49.06 0.85
N PHE A 739 -31.25 -47.94 0.55
CA PHE A 739 -29.94 -47.57 1.06
C PHE A 739 -30.13 -46.56 2.18
N ILE A 740 -29.71 -46.91 3.39
CA ILE A 740 -29.88 -46.08 4.58
C ILE A 740 -28.52 -45.86 5.26
N GLY A 741 -28.12 -44.61 5.44
CA GLY A 741 -26.96 -44.23 6.26
C GLY A 741 -27.43 -43.48 7.49
N TYR A 742 -27.29 -44.10 8.65
CA TYR A 742 -27.76 -43.53 9.90
C TYR A 742 -26.77 -42.51 10.43
N ALA A 743 -27.22 -41.26 10.60
CA ALA A 743 -26.40 -40.24 11.24
C ALA A 743 -26.07 -40.64 12.69
N ASN A 744 -24.91 -40.20 13.17
CA ASN A 744 -24.53 -40.32 14.56
C ASN A 744 -25.41 -39.39 15.40
N ASP A 745 -25.96 -39.89 16.51
CA ASP A 745 -26.85 -39.16 17.42
C ASP A 745 -26.29 -37.80 17.89
N LYS A 746 -24.95 -37.63 17.94
CA LYS A 746 -24.30 -36.35 18.27
C LYS A 746 -24.22 -35.36 17.10
N ASN A 747 -24.31 -35.88 15.88
CA ASN A 747 -24.09 -35.14 14.65
C ASN A 747 -25.36 -35.02 13.79
N ALA A 748 -26.45 -35.67 14.17
CA ALA A 748 -27.72 -35.70 13.44
C ALA A 748 -28.38 -34.33 13.25
N GLU A 749 -28.01 -33.30 14.03
CA GLU A 749 -28.43 -31.91 13.77
C GLU A 749 -27.62 -31.22 12.67
N TYR A 750 -26.43 -31.73 12.36
CA TYR A 750 -25.49 -31.17 11.40
C TYR A 750 -25.51 -31.92 10.06
N ILE A 751 -25.86 -33.21 10.05
CA ILE A 751 -25.87 -34.04 8.83
C ILE A 751 -27.18 -34.79 8.66
N GLU A 752 -27.68 -34.87 7.43
CA GLU A 752 -28.86 -35.65 7.10
C GLU A 752 -28.49 -37.14 6.91
N ALA A 753 -29.39 -38.02 7.37
CA ALA A 753 -29.30 -39.45 7.09
C ALA A 753 -29.36 -39.72 5.58
N VAL A 754 -28.57 -40.68 5.09
CA VAL A 754 -28.59 -41.06 3.67
C VAL A 754 -29.83 -41.92 3.44
N LYS A 755 -30.66 -41.55 2.47
CA LYS A 755 -31.98 -42.16 2.22
C LYS A 755 -32.21 -42.24 0.71
N PHE A 756 -32.02 -43.43 0.13
CA PHE A 756 -32.27 -43.71 -1.29
C PHE A 756 -33.01 -45.04 -1.48
N ASN A 757 -33.77 -45.17 -2.56
CA ASN A 757 -34.33 -46.45 -3.00
C ASN A 757 -33.88 -46.77 -4.43
N ILE A 758 -33.79 -48.07 -4.72
CA ILE A 758 -33.53 -48.58 -6.05
C ILE A 758 -34.48 -49.75 -6.38
N GLU A 759 -35.11 -49.72 -7.54
CA GLU A 759 -35.85 -50.85 -8.10
C GLU A 759 -34.87 -51.79 -8.83
N TRP A 760 -34.86 -53.07 -8.47
CA TRP A 760 -34.09 -54.07 -9.21
C TRP A 760 -34.81 -54.50 -10.49
N THR A 761 -34.21 -54.25 -11.65
CA THR A 761 -34.81 -54.57 -12.95
C THR A 761 -34.40 -55.94 -13.51
N GLY A 762 -33.49 -56.63 -12.82
CA GLY A 762 -32.90 -57.89 -13.27
C GLY A 762 -31.52 -57.73 -13.90
N GLU A 763 -31.11 -56.50 -14.20
CA GLU A 763 -29.76 -56.14 -14.60
C GLU A 763 -29.35 -54.82 -13.92
N GLY A 764 -28.04 -54.65 -13.75
CA GLY A 764 -27.48 -53.43 -13.18
C GLY A 764 -26.48 -52.81 -14.13
N ASP A 765 -26.49 -51.50 -14.20
CA ASP A 765 -25.48 -50.73 -14.92
C ASP A 765 -24.22 -50.55 -14.04
N ASN A 766 -23.06 -50.82 -14.64
CA ASN A 766 -21.74 -50.79 -13.98
C ASN A 766 -20.90 -49.58 -14.44
N GLU A 767 -21.47 -48.66 -15.22
CA GLU A 767 -20.83 -47.37 -15.54
C GLU A 767 -20.70 -46.47 -14.30
#